data_AF-A0A6J0C4U1-F1
#
_entry.id   AF-A0A6J0C4U1-F1
#
_cell.length_a   1.000
_cell.length_b   1.000
_cell.length_c   1.000
_cell.angle_alpha   90.00
_cell.angle_beta   90.00
_cell.angle_gamma   90.00
#
_symmetry.space_group_name_H-M   'P 1'
#
loop_
_entity.id
_entity.type
_entity.pdbx_description
1 polymer ?
#
loop_
_entity_poly.entity_id
_entity_poly.type
_entity_poly.pdbx_seq_one_letter_code
_entity_poly.pdbx_strand_id
1 'polypeptide(L)'
;MLERDAEADIGEYFRENLLDVRRAVDVCEFRKFAAINTNGERVAYILKYPEARRLPLEFPGVGEKNHDRALKLKETGNSLFGRGNFLKALGNYSDAAIVAPECDLSVILANRSAVLYHLERFELSVSDAEEAVRIGYPQELMYKLEERRARCLLALKKHNAAMDAFKSTLRALDYAKISAEKKQKIEYDARVMLAVMEKGNQLNSTANSQNSTAPSPSPKKSLPKLSGNQNPDYPAFSDAVDFKDSGSSVGRYAVAKREILPGDVLAAEKPHSAVLLPEFRLSHCHLCFARVVAPVPASCNTCTIIVYCSPKCRNRDVKAHALECPLLLALYVSSASVTCFLALKSVVQIPLNELLKMKDSLNAEIKPYKGDDYRCLHGLVTHGDERTADDLFHRAYMAGWLLRLLKRSSYFPKEVNTPDSADSQLSPEEIFVGGLILHNIQLLQFNAHEISELVRPKGAITLDKAKSIFIGGGVYPTVALLNHSCNPSVIRYFVGTTMVVRALRTIRPGEEVSENYGPIFTTMPLSERKRKLRLQYWFDCSCEACANQWPLIEGIDPRILRFRCDSGEACGNILPVSTESNEFMVTCSKCKKSMNILKGLKAIQDTDSIFKTASRQLESGEHEKALKGYFEILKLLDENLAPPLRDYHLCQQGVRLCLLAIGNTSFY
;
A
#
# COMPACT_ATOMS: atom_id res chain seq x y z
N MET A 1 8.51 -24.47 27.49
CA MET A 1 8.67 -24.17 26.06
C MET A 1 7.71 -23.07 25.56
N LEU A 2 7.10 -22.29 26.46
CA LEU A 2 6.20 -21.15 26.16
C LEU A 2 6.80 -19.79 26.55
N GLU A 3 8.10 -19.74 26.89
CA GLU A 3 8.73 -18.54 27.47
C GLU A 3 9.93 -18.01 26.68
N ARG A 4 10.31 -18.57 25.52
CA ARG A 4 11.56 -18.16 24.84
C ARG A 4 11.53 -17.97 23.33
N ASP A 5 10.37 -17.97 22.69
CA ASP A 5 10.29 -17.70 21.27
C ASP A 5 9.34 -16.53 20.96
N ALA A 6 9.94 -15.40 20.55
CA ALA A 6 9.37 -14.27 19.83
C ALA A 6 8.08 -13.64 20.40
N GLU A 7 8.28 -12.76 21.36
CA GLU A 7 7.31 -11.91 22.03
C GLU A 7 6.74 -10.76 21.17
N ALA A 8 6.29 -11.01 19.93
CA ALA A 8 5.86 -9.93 19.02
C ALA A 8 4.43 -10.04 18.43
N ASP A 9 3.76 -11.20 18.47
CA ASP A 9 2.52 -11.39 17.68
C ASP A 9 1.21 -11.41 18.48
N ILE A 10 1.28 -11.41 19.82
CA ILE A 10 0.10 -11.30 20.68
C ILE A 10 0.25 -10.04 21.53
N GLY A 11 -0.53 -9.02 21.19
CA GLY A 11 -0.67 -7.84 22.05
C GLY A 11 -1.10 -8.26 23.46
N GLU A 12 -0.63 -7.54 24.47
CA GLU A 12 -0.91 -7.82 25.89
C GLU A 12 -2.40 -8.08 26.15
N TYR A 13 -3.27 -7.33 25.46
CA TYR A 13 -4.72 -7.46 25.44
C TYR A 13 -5.23 -8.91 25.20
N PHE A 14 -4.60 -9.66 24.29
CA PHE A 14 -5.04 -11.01 23.94
C PHE A 14 -4.34 -12.10 24.74
N ARG A 15 -3.12 -11.83 25.24
CA ARG A 15 -2.23 -12.84 25.83
C ARG A 15 -2.84 -13.47 27.08
N GLU A 16 -3.30 -12.65 28.02
CA GLU A 16 -3.85 -13.16 29.28
C GLU A 16 -5.12 -13.99 29.05
N ASN A 17 -6.01 -13.53 28.17
CA ASN A 17 -7.23 -14.26 27.87
C ASN A 17 -6.96 -15.56 27.09
N LEU A 18 -6.00 -15.59 26.15
CA LEU A 18 -5.59 -16.84 25.51
C LEU A 18 -5.11 -17.87 26.53
N LEU A 19 -4.33 -17.46 27.53
CA LEU A 19 -3.87 -18.34 28.59
C LEU A 19 -5.03 -18.86 29.46
N ASP A 20 -6.04 -18.03 29.73
CA ASP A 20 -7.28 -18.47 30.38
C ASP A 20 -8.00 -19.55 29.57
N VAL A 21 -8.20 -19.34 28.26
CA VAL A 21 -8.82 -20.34 27.39
C VAL A 21 -8.00 -21.64 27.40
N ARG A 22 -6.67 -21.54 27.28
CA ARG A 22 -5.80 -22.71 27.28
C ARG A 22 -5.84 -23.49 28.59
N ARG A 23 -5.99 -22.80 29.74
CA ARG A 23 -6.16 -23.42 31.07
C ARG A 23 -7.51 -24.11 31.24
N ALA A 24 -8.57 -23.59 30.63
CA ALA A 24 -9.89 -24.21 30.66
C ALA A 24 -9.98 -25.49 29.81
N VAL A 25 -9.08 -25.66 28.84
CA VAL A 25 -8.98 -26.86 27.99
C VAL A 25 -8.04 -27.88 28.63
N ASP A 26 -8.61 -28.94 29.20
CA ASP A 26 -7.81 -30.02 29.79
C ASP A 26 -7.00 -30.81 28.73
N VAL A 27 -6.17 -31.74 29.18
CA VAL A 27 -5.28 -32.52 28.30
C VAL A 27 -6.06 -33.42 27.34
N CYS A 28 -7.21 -33.97 27.75
CA CYS A 28 -8.05 -34.82 26.90
C CYS A 28 -8.74 -33.98 25.83
N GLU A 29 -9.33 -32.84 26.22
CA GLU A 29 -9.97 -31.89 25.31
C GLU A 29 -8.95 -31.25 24.35
N PHE A 30 -7.72 -31.00 24.79
CA PHE A 30 -6.69 -30.49 23.88
C PHE A 30 -6.28 -31.52 22.82
N ARG A 31 -6.24 -32.82 23.17
CA ARG A 31 -6.02 -33.89 22.18
C ARG A 31 -7.16 -33.96 21.17
N LYS A 32 -8.41 -33.75 21.60
CA LYS A 32 -9.56 -33.66 20.69
C LYS A 32 -9.41 -32.47 19.74
N PHE A 33 -9.02 -31.30 20.25
CA PHE A 33 -8.71 -30.14 19.41
C PHE A 33 -7.63 -30.44 18.36
N ALA A 34 -6.52 -31.05 18.80
CA ALA A 34 -5.40 -31.40 17.92
C ALA A 34 -5.79 -32.39 16.80
N ALA A 35 -6.82 -33.22 17.03
CA ALA A 35 -7.34 -34.17 16.05
C ALA A 35 -8.34 -33.56 15.04
N ILE A 36 -8.73 -32.29 15.19
CA ILE A 36 -9.65 -31.62 14.25
C ILE A 36 -8.90 -31.29 12.96
N ASN A 37 -9.50 -31.67 11.83
CA ASN A 37 -8.88 -31.54 10.50
C ASN A 37 -9.35 -30.31 9.71
N THR A 38 -10.43 -29.64 10.12
CA THR A 38 -10.93 -28.46 9.41
C THR A 38 -10.73 -27.18 10.22
N ASN A 39 -10.40 -26.09 9.54
CA ASN A 39 -10.22 -24.79 10.19
C ASN A 39 -11.51 -24.29 10.84
N GLY A 40 -12.68 -24.50 10.21
CA GLY A 40 -13.96 -24.06 10.75
C GLY A 40 -14.30 -24.75 12.08
N GLU A 41 -14.09 -26.06 12.16
CA GLU A 41 -14.33 -26.82 13.39
C GLU A 41 -13.35 -26.43 14.50
N ARG A 42 -12.08 -26.10 14.19
CA ARG A 42 -11.13 -25.58 15.18
C ARG A 42 -11.63 -24.29 15.82
N VAL A 43 -12.12 -23.36 15.00
CA VAL A 43 -12.70 -22.09 15.48
C VAL A 43 -13.94 -22.35 16.32
N ALA A 44 -14.87 -23.19 15.83
CA ALA A 44 -16.07 -23.56 16.56
C ALA A 44 -15.75 -24.24 17.91
N TYR A 45 -14.69 -25.04 17.96
CA TYR A 45 -14.24 -25.73 19.18
C TYR A 45 -13.77 -24.75 20.25
N ILE A 46 -12.93 -23.77 19.88
CA ILE A 46 -12.49 -22.72 20.82
C ILE A 46 -13.69 -21.94 21.35
N LEU A 47 -14.65 -21.64 20.48
CA LEU A 47 -15.88 -20.96 20.84
C LEU A 47 -16.86 -21.83 21.64
N LYS A 48 -16.50 -23.00 22.17
CA LYS A 48 -17.30 -23.66 23.22
C LYS A 48 -16.96 -23.17 24.62
N TYR A 49 -15.80 -22.54 24.78
CA TYR A 49 -15.31 -22.11 26.08
C TYR A 49 -15.80 -20.68 26.40
N PRO A 50 -16.43 -20.45 27.57
CA PRO A 50 -16.82 -19.11 28.01
C PRO A 50 -15.64 -18.13 28.10
N GLU A 51 -14.45 -18.64 28.41
CA GLU A 51 -13.19 -17.89 28.48
C GLU A 51 -12.91 -17.14 27.17
N ALA A 52 -13.19 -17.78 26.03
CA ALA A 52 -12.95 -17.21 24.70
C ALA A 52 -13.91 -16.05 24.36
N ARG A 53 -14.88 -15.78 25.24
CA ARG A 53 -15.87 -14.72 25.10
C ARG A 53 -15.65 -13.50 25.97
N ARG A 54 -14.69 -13.57 26.90
CA ARG A 54 -14.48 -12.52 27.92
C ARG A 54 -14.01 -11.18 27.34
N LEU A 55 -13.24 -11.20 26.24
CA LEU A 55 -12.76 -9.96 25.64
C LEU A 55 -13.93 -9.15 25.04
N PRO A 56 -14.02 -7.84 25.36
CA PRO A 56 -15.10 -6.99 24.88
C PRO A 56 -15.02 -6.79 23.36
N LEU A 57 -16.20 -6.61 22.77
CA LEU A 57 -16.40 -6.29 21.36
C LEU A 57 -16.87 -4.85 21.13
N GLU A 58 -17.27 -4.16 22.19
CA GLU A 58 -17.81 -2.79 22.15
C GLU A 58 -17.04 -1.86 23.09
N PHE A 59 -16.91 -0.61 22.66
CA PHE A 59 -16.22 0.45 23.37
C PHE A 59 -17.05 1.74 23.29
N PRO A 60 -18.18 1.81 24.03
CA PRO A 60 -19.14 2.92 23.92
C PRO A 60 -18.51 4.27 24.31
N GLY A 61 -18.95 5.35 23.64
CA GLY A 61 -18.46 6.71 23.91
C GLY A 61 -17.11 7.05 23.29
N VAL A 62 -16.47 6.10 22.57
CA VAL A 62 -15.25 6.34 21.80
C VAL A 62 -15.59 6.35 20.32
N GLY A 63 -15.10 7.35 19.60
CA GLY A 63 -15.22 7.37 18.14
C GLY A 63 -16.58 7.86 17.62
N GLU A 64 -17.41 8.47 18.46
CA GLU A 64 -18.73 8.99 18.11
C GLU A 64 -18.74 10.47 17.71
N LYS A 65 -19.66 10.85 16.82
CA LYS A 65 -19.90 12.25 16.43
C LYS A 65 -20.51 13.03 17.59
N ASN A 66 -20.11 14.30 17.74
CA ASN A 66 -20.53 15.14 18.86
C ASN A 66 -20.69 16.61 18.43
N HIS A 67 -21.92 17.12 18.57
CA HIS A 67 -22.30 18.48 18.19
C HIS A 67 -21.47 19.54 18.93
N ASP A 68 -21.44 19.49 20.26
CA ASP A 68 -20.79 20.52 21.10
C ASP A 68 -19.28 20.59 20.83
N ARG A 69 -18.64 19.44 20.64
CA ARG A 69 -17.23 19.34 20.27
C ARG A 69 -16.98 19.94 18.89
N ALA A 70 -17.82 19.62 17.91
CA ALA A 70 -17.74 20.17 16.56
C ALA A 70 -17.89 21.69 16.57
N LEU A 71 -18.87 22.20 17.33
CA LEU A 71 -19.12 23.63 17.48
C LEU A 71 -17.91 24.35 18.10
N LYS A 72 -17.35 23.83 19.19
CA LYS A 72 -16.16 24.41 19.86
C LYS A 72 -14.95 24.49 18.92
N LEU A 73 -14.70 23.44 18.14
CA LEU A 73 -13.62 23.40 17.15
C LEU A 73 -13.87 24.40 16.02
N LYS A 74 -15.11 24.46 15.51
CA LYS A 74 -15.53 25.42 14.48
C LYS A 74 -15.33 26.86 14.95
N GLU A 75 -15.75 27.20 16.18
CA GLU A 75 -15.57 28.56 16.72
C GLU A 75 -14.11 28.91 16.97
N THR A 76 -13.30 27.94 17.40
CA THR A 76 -11.84 28.13 17.49
C THR A 76 -11.23 28.37 16.11
N GLY A 77 -11.69 27.63 15.09
CA GLY A 77 -11.37 27.85 13.68
C GLY A 77 -11.76 29.25 13.19
N ASN A 78 -12.96 29.73 13.53
CA ASN A 78 -13.45 31.08 13.20
C ASN A 78 -12.51 32.16 13.78
N SER A 79 -12.15 32.03 15.07
CA SER A 79 -11.24 32.95 15.75
C SER A 79 -9.85 32.98 15.09
N LEU A 80 -9.28 31.81 14.79
CA LEU A 80 -7.98 31.69 14.12
C LEU A 80 -8.00 32.25 12.70
N PHE A 81 -9.09 32.01 11.97
CA PHE A 81 -9.29 32.58 10.63
C PHE A 81 -9.34 34.11 10.67
N GLY A 82 -10.09 34.69 11.61
CA GLY A 82 -10.15 36.15 11.80
C GLY A 82 -8.80 36.79 12.15
N ARG A 83 -7.88 36.02 12.75
CA ARG A 83 -6.50 36.44 13.03
C ARG A 83 -5.52 36.17 11.88
N GLY A 84 -5.99 35.68 10.73
CA GLY A 84 -5.15 35.32 9.58
C GLY A 84 -4.31 34.05 9.77
N ASN A 85 -4.53 33.27 10.83
CA ASN A 85 -3.79 32.03 11.07
C ASN A 85 -4.43 30.84 10.35
N PHE A 86 -4.30 30.83 9.02
CA PHE A 86 -5.00 29.89 8.15
C PHE A 86 -4.59 28.43 8.38
N LEU A 87 -3.32 28.13 8.66
CA LEU A 87 -2.89 26.74 8.89
C LEU A 87 -3.52 26.14 10.15
N LYS A 88 -3.53 26.88 11.26
CA LYS A 88 -4.18 26.40 12.50
C LYS A 88 -5.71 26.37 12.35
N ALA A 89 -6.28 27.32 11.62
CA ALA A 89 -7.71 27.32 11.31
C ALA A 89 -8.10 26.07 10.50
N LEU A 90 -7.29 25.69 9.50
CA LEU A 90 -7.51 24.48 8.70
C LEU A 90 -7.53 23.23 9.59
N GLY A 91 -6.59 23.10 10.52
CA GLY A 91 -6.56 22.00 11.50
C GLY A 91 -7.86 21.92 12.30
N ASN A 92 -8.29 23.05 12.89
CA ASN A 92 -9.51 23.10 13.70
C ASN A 92 -10.79 22.78 12.90
N TYR A 93 -10.94 23.33 11.69
CA TYR A 93 -12.10 22.97 10.85
C TYR A 93 -12.04 21.51 10.37
N SER A 94 -10.84 20.97 10.18
CA SER A 94 -10.65 19.57 9.81
C SER A 94 -11.07 18.63 10.93
N ASP A 95 -10.63 18.90 12.16
CA ASP A 95 -11.06 18.17 13.35
C ASP A 95 -12.57 18.33 13.58
N ALA A 96 -13.11 19.55 13.40
CA ALA A 96 -14.54 19.81 13.50
C ALA A 96 -15.33 18.96 12.49
N ALA A 97 -14.90 18.90 11.23
CA ALA A 97 -15.57 18.12 10.19
C ALA A 97 -15.56 16.61 10.47
N ILE A 98 -14.51 16.09 11.12
CA ILE A 98 -14.43 14.67 11.50
C ILE A 98 -15.49 14.32 12.56
N VAL A 99 -15.68 15.19 13.56
CA VAL A 99 -16.58 14.91 14.70
C VAL A 99 -18.01 15.44 14.51
N ALA A 100 -18.26 16.24 13.48
CA ALA A 100 -19.54 16.89 13.24
C ALA A 100 -20.64 15.91 12.80
N PRO A 101 -21.81 15.93 13.47
CA PRO A 101 -23.05 15.43 12.90
C PRO A 101 -23.35 16.04 11.53
N GLU A 102 -24.15 15.37 10.70
CA GLU A 102 -24.43 15.80 9.33
C GLU A 102 -25.02 17.21 9.24
N CYS A 103 -25.88 17.60 10.20
CA CYS A 103 -26.52 18.92 10.25
C CYS A 103 -25.54 20.09 10.39
N ASP A 104 -24.38 19.87 11.02
CA ASP A 104 -23.36 20.91 11.24
C ASP A 104 -22.32 20.94 10.11
N LEU A 105 -22.22 19.84 9.36
CA LEU A 105 -21.10 19.59 8.45
C LEU A 105 -21.07 20.57 7.27
N SER A 106 -22.23 20.95 6.71
CA SER A 106 -22.29 21.85 5.54
C SER A 106 -21.64 23.20 5.83
N VAL A 107 -21.91 23.79 7.00
CA VAL A 107 -21.33 25.08 7.42
C VAL A 107 -19.84 24.94 7.74
N ILE A 108 -19.43 23.85 8.39
CA ILE A 108 -18.01 23.60 8.70
C ILE A 108 -17.19 23.46 7.41
N LEU A 109 -17.67 22.69 6.42
CA LEU A 109 -17.01 22.55 5.12
C LEU A 109 -17.00 23.88 4.35
N ALA A 110 -18.08 24.65 4.42
CA ALA A 110 -18.12 25.99 3.85
C ALA A 110 -17.12 26.94 4.53
N ASN A 111 -16.85 26.83 5.83
CA ASN A 111 -15.79 27.62 6.47
C ASN A 111 -14.40 27.10 6.12
N ARG A 112 -14.20 25.78 6.07
CA ARG A 112 -12.92 25.14 5.71
C ARG A 112 -12.49 25.48 4.28
N SER A 113 -13.42 25.51 3.33
CA SER A 113 -13.13 25.95 1.96
C SER A 113 -12.64 27.41 1.90
N ALA A 114 -13.01 28.27 2.86
CA ALA A 114 -12.52 29.65 2.90
C ALA A 114 -11.03 29.66 3.25
N VAL A 115 -10.66 28.85 4.25
CA VAL A 115 -9.26 28.68 4.64
C VAL A 115 -8.44 28.08 3.51
N LEU A 116 -8.96 27.05 2.84
CA LEU A 116 -8.30 26.40 1.72
C LEU A 116 -8.10 27.37 0.54
N TYR A 117 -9.05 28.27 0.29
CA TYR A 117 -8.91 29.34 -0.70
C TYR A 117 -7.74 30.28 -0.35
N HIS A 118 -7.62 30.73 0.91
CA HIS A 118 -6.49 31.57 1.35
C HIS A 118 -5.15 30.86 1.36
N LEU A 119 -5.14 29.53 1.48
CA LEU A 119 -3.95 28.68 1.37
C LEU A 119 -3.66 28.25 -0.09
N GLU A 120 -4.38 28.80 -1.07
CA GLU A 120 -4.27 28.49 -2.50
C GLU A 120 -4.44 26.99 -2.82
N ARG A 121 -5.18 26.27 -1.98
CA ARG A 121 -5.57 24.87 -2.20
C ARG A 121 -6.91 24.82 -2.94
N PHE A 122 -6.93 25.36 -4.16
CA PHE A 122 -8.16 25.61 -4.90
C PHE A 122 -8.97 24.35 -5.19
N GLU A 123 -8.34 23.21 -5.51
CA GLU A 123 -9.06 21.95 -5.75
C GLU A 123 -9.79 21.45 -4.51
N LEU A 124 -9.15 21.54 -3.33
CA LEU A 124 -9.75 21.14 -2.06
C LEU A 124 -10.86 22.11 -1.66
N SER A 125 -10.66 23.41 -1.88
CA SER A 125 -11.68 24.44 -1.65
C SER A 125 -12.94 24.19 -2.48
N VAL A 126 -12.80 23.90 -3.77
CA VAL A 126 -13.92 23.53 -4.65
C VAL A 126 -14.61 22.26 -4.15
N SER A 127 -13.84 21.23 -3.77
CA SER A 127 -14.40 19.97 -3.27
C SER A 127 -15.23 20.17 -2.00
N ASP A 128 -14.75 20.97 -1.05
CA ASP A 128 -15.48 21.28 0.18
C ASP A 128 -16.73 22.12 -0.10
N ALA A 129 -16.66 23.06 -1.05
CA ALA A 129 -17.80 23.87 -1.44
C ALA A 129 -18.91 23.02 -2.09
N GLU A 130 -18.56 22.15 -3.04
CA GLU A 130 -19.52 21.24 -3.70
C GLU A 130 -20.16 20.29 -2.70
N GLU A 131 -19.38 19.76 -1.75
CA GLU A 131 -19.89 18.87 -0.72
C GLU A 131 -20.81 19.59 0.28
N ALA A 132 -20.48 20.82 0.66
CA ALA A 132 -21.36 21.65 1.50
C ALA A 132 -22.71 21.90 0.82
N VAL A 133 -22.72 22.23 -0.48
CA VAL A 133 -23.96 22.38 -1.26
C VAL A 133 -24.75 21.08 -1.26
N ARG A 134 -24.09 19.94 -1.50
CA ARG A 134 -24.74 18.61 -1.55
C ARG A 134 -25.43 18.23 -0.24
N ILE A 135 -24.87 18.61 0.90
CA ILE A 135 -25.41 18.29 2.24
C ILE A 135 -26.53 19.26 2.66
N GLY A 136 -26.71 20.37 1.95
CA GLY A 136 -27.72 21.39 2.26
C GLY A 136 -27.12 22.58 3.01
N TYR A 137 -26.28 23.34 2.33
CA TYR A 137 -25.76 24.62 2.86
C TYR A 137 -26.86 25.71 2.85
N PRO A 138 -26.94 26.60 3.87
CA PRO A 138 -28.01 27.61 3.96
C PRO A 138 -28.09 28.53 2.74
N GLN A 139 -29.31 28.68 2.21
CA GLN A 139 -29.58 29.37 0.94
C GLN A 139 -29.19 30.86 1.00
N GLU A 140 -29.43 31.51 2.13
CA GLU A 140 -29.11 32.92 2.37
C GLU A 140 -27.60 33.22 2.41
N LEU A 141 -26.78 32.18 2.59
CA LEU A 141 -25.31 32.27 2.59
C LEU A 141 -24.68 31.72 1.30
N MET A 142 -25.47 31.10 0.43
CA MET A 142 -25.01 30.36 -0.74
C MET A 142 -24.17 31.21 -1.70
N TYR A 143 -24.53 32.49 -1.84
CA TYR A 143 -23.80 33.43 -2.71
C TYR A 143 -22.31 33.52 -2.36
N LYS A 144 -21.93 33.47 -1.07
CA LYS A 144 -20.52 33.52 -0.62
C LYS A 144 -19.74 32.26 -1.01
N LEU A 145 -20.43 31.12 -1.04
CA LEU A 145 -19.83 29.82 -1.31
C LEU A 145 -19.62 29.64 -2.81
N GLU A 146 -20.64 29.93 -3.62
CA GLU A 146 -20.55 29.87 -5.08
C GLU A 146 -19.58 30.89 -5.66
N GLU A 147 -19.52 32.12 -5.11
CA GLU A 147 -18.54 33.12 -5.56
C GLU A 147 -17.10 32.61 -5.36
N ARG A 148 -16.82 32.03 -4.19
CA ARG A 148 -15.51 31.46 -3.88
C ARG A 148 -15.20 30.25 -4.76
N ARG A 149 -16.18 29.37 -4.97
CA ARG A 149 -16.05 28.23 -5.89
C ARG A 149 -15.72 28.71 -7.30
N ALA A 150 -16.39 29.75 -7.79
CA ALA A 150 -16.14 30.34 -9.10
C ALA A 150 -14.71 30.91 -9.21
N ARG A 151 -14.26 31.67 -8.19
CA ARG A 151 -12.88 32.19 -8.13
C ARG A 151 -11.83 31.08 -8.08
N CYS A 152 -12.07 30.01 -7.32
CA CYS A 152 -11.19 28.85 -7.30
C CYS A 152 -11.13 28.16 -8.67
N LEU A 153 -12.28 27.93 -9.32
CA LEU A 153 -12.35 27.31 -10.64
C LEU A 153 -11.64 28.16 -11.71
N LEU A 154 -11.72 29.48 -11.59
CA LEU A 154 -10.98 30.41 -12.44
C LEU A 154 -9.47 30.29 -12.22
N ALA A 155 -8.99 30.25 -10.97
CA ALA A 155 -7.57 30.03 -10.65
C ALA A 155 -7.07 28.68 -11.18
N LEU A 156 -7.94 27.66 -11.22
CA LEU A 156 -7.67 26.35 -11.81
C LEU A 156 -7.80 26.30 -13.34
N LYS A 157 -8.05 27.44 -14.00
CA LYS A 157 -8.26 27.56 -15.46
C LYS A 157 -9.41 26.70 -16.00
N LYS A 158 -10.39 26.38 -15.15
CA LYS A 158 -11.62 25.67 -15.54
C LYS A 158 -12.70 26.66 -15.93
N HIS A 159 -12.48 27.40 -17.02
CA HIS A 159 -13.28 28.57 -17.40
C HIS A 159 -14.78 28.30 -17.51
N ASN A 160 -15.20 27.24 -18.18
CA ASN A 160 -16.63 26.90 -18.32
C ASN A 160 -17.29 26.65 -16.96
N ALA A 161 -16.65 25.84 -16.11
CA ALA A 161 -17.15 25.57 -14.77
C ALA A 161 -17.16 26.82 -13.88
N ALA A 162 -16.16 27.70 -14.04
CA ALA A 162 -16.12 28.98 -13.33
C ALA A 162 -17.28 29.89 -13.75
N MET A 163 -17.60 29.96 -15.04
CA MET A 163 -18.77 30.71 -15.55
C MET A 163 -20.08 30.17 -14.96
N ASP A 164 -20.26 28.84 -14.93
CA ASP A 164 -21.45 28.22 -14.34
C ASP A 164 -21.56 28.52 -12.83
N ALA A 165 -20.44 28.52 -12.11
CA ALA A 165 -20.41 28.91 -10.71
C ALA A 165 -20.73 30.41 -10.52
N PHE A 166 -20.20 31.33 -11.34
CA PHE A 166 -20.57 32.76 -11.28
C PHE A 166 -22.05 32.99 -11.60
N LYS A 167 -22.63 32.27 -12.56
CA LYS A 167 -24.09 32.29 -12.81
C LYS A 167 -24.88 31.76 -11.61
N SER A 168 -24.33 30.79 -10.88
CA SER A 168 -24.94 30.26 -9.66
C SER A 168 -24.84 31.25 -8.49
N THR A 169 -23.74 32.01 -8.39
CA THR A 169 -23.61 33.15 -7.47
C THR A 169 -24.71 34.18 -7.69
N LEU A 170 -24.95 34.58 -8.95
CA LEU A 170 -25.99 35.56 -9.29
C LEU A 170 -27.39 35.07 -8.86
N ARG A 171 -27.73 33.81 -9.16
CA ARG A 171 -28.99 33.19 -8.71
C ARG A 171 -29.10 33.11 -7.18
N ALA A 172 -27.99 32.85 -6.49
CA ALA A 172 -27.97 32.78 -5.03
C ALA A 172 -28.16 34.16 -4.35
N LEU A 173 -27.86 35.27 -5.04
CA LEU A 173 -28.07 36.62 -4.50
C LEU A 173 -29.55 36.97 -4.33
N ASP A 174 -30.47 36.28 -5.01
CA ASP A 174 -31.92 36.49 -4.87
C ASP A 174 -32.42 36.15 -3.46
N TYR A 175 -31.76 35.22 -2.80
CA TYR A 175 -32.09 34.75 -1.46
C TYR A 175 -31.19 35.34 -0.35
N ALA A 176 -30.19 36.15 -0.73
CA ALA A 176 -29.18 36.67 0.19
C ALA A 176 -29.76 37.76 1.12
N LYS A 177 -29.55 37.59 2.43
CA LYS A 177 -29.92 38.58 3.46
C LYS A 177 -28.77 39.57 3.71
N ILE A 178 -28.53 40.49 2.77
CA ILE A 178 -27.47 41.51 2.84
C ILE A 178 -27.95 42.89 2.37
N SER A 179 -27.17 43.95 2.66
CA SER A 179 -27.47 45.30 2.20
C SER A 179 -27.51 45.40 0.67
N ALA A 180 -28.35 46.29 0.14
CA ALA A 180 -28.50 46.52 -1.30
C ALA A 180 -27.16 46.89 -1.96
N GLU A 181 -26.37 47.76 -1.33
CA GLU A 181 -25.03 48.15 -1.80
C GLU A 181 -24.10 46.94 -1.96
N LYS A 182 -24.09 46.04 -0.97
CA LYS A 182 -23.24 44.84 -1.01
C LYS A 182 -23.72 43.85 -2.07
N LYS A 183 -25.04 43.70 -2.23
CA LYS A 183 -25.63 42.87 -3.29
C LYS A 183 -25.25 43.39 -4.67
N GLN A 184 -25.42 44.69 -4.93
CA GLN A 184 -25.05 45.33 -6.20
C GLN A 184 -23.57 45.17 -6.53
N LYS A 185 -22.69 45.32 -5.53
CA LYS A 185 -21.24 45.13 -5.73
C LYS A 185 -20.90 43.71 -6.20
N ILE A 186 -21.42 42.69 -5.51
CA ILE A 186 -21.14 41.29 -5.87
C ILE A 186 -21.74 40.95 -7.24
N GLU A 187 -22.95 41.46 -7.52
CA GLU A 187 -23.61 41.29 -8.80
C GLU A 187 -22.79 41.91 -9.95
N TYR A 188 -22.30 43.14 -9.76
CA TYR A 188 -21.42 43.82 -10.70
C TYR A 188 -20.14 43.03 -10.94
N ASP A 189 -19.43 42.65 -9.86
CA ASP A 189 -18.18 41.89 -9.94
C ASP A 189 -18.38 40.57 -10.70
N ALA A 190 -19.43 39.81 -10.38
CA ALA A 190 -19.73 38.54 -11.05
C ALA A 190 -20.06 38.72 -12.54
N ARG A 191 -20.81 39.77 -12.91
CA ARG A 191 -21.12 40.10 -14.31
C ARG A 191 -19.89 40.53 -15.10
N VAL A 192 -19.01 41.34 -14.50
CA VAL A 192 -17.73 41.73 -15.12
C VAL A 192 -16.88 40.50 -15.39
N MET A 193 -16.76 39.59 -14.42
CA MET A 193 -16.01 38.35 -14.60
C MET A 193 -16.59 37.47 -15.72
N LEU A 194 -17.92 37.33 -15.79
CA LEU A 194 -18.60 36.62 -16.88
C LEU A 194 -18.28 37.23 -18.25
N ALA A 195 -18.42 38.54 -18.40
CA ALA A 195 -18.15 39.23 -19.66
C ALA A 195 -16.69 39.09 -20.11
N VAL A 196 -15.73 39.17 -19.18
CA VAL A 196 -14.30 38.96 -19.45
C VAL A 196 -14.05 37.53 -19.95
N MET A 197 -14.62 36.52 -19.29
CA MET A 197 -14.44 35.12 -19.68
C MET A 197 -15.13 34.80 -21.01
N GLU A 198 -16.32 35.34 -21.29
CA GLU A 198 -17.03 35.16 -22.56
C GLU A 198 -16.22 35.74 -23.73
N LYS A 199 -15.68 36.96 -23.56
CA LYS A 199 -14.81 37.58 -24.55
C LYS A 199 -13.52 36.78 -24.77
N GLY A 200 -12.93 36.25 -23.69
CA GLY A 200 -11.76 35.38 -23.77
C GLY A 200 -12.02 34.06 -24.49
N ASN A 201 -13.18 33.43 -24.26
CA ASN A 201 -13.59 32.21 -24.96
C ASN A 201 -13.85 32.47 -26.45
N GLN A 202 -14.49 33.59 -26.80
CA GLN A 202 -14.71 34.01 -28.20
C GLN A 202 -13.37 34.20 -28.94
N LEU A 203 -12.40 34.88 -28.31
CA LEU A 203 -11.06 35.08 -28.88
C LEU A 203 -10.24 33.78 -29.03
N ASN A 204 -10.41 32.82 -28.11
CA ASN A 204 -9.76 31.51 -28.23
C ASN A 204 -10.41 30.62 -29.29
N SER A 205 -11.73 30.74 -29.50
CA SER A 205 -12.46 29.98 -30.52
C SER A 205 -12.11 30.41 -31.96
N THR A 206 -11.67 31.66 -32.15
CA THR A 206 -11.20 32.18 -33.44
C THR A 206 -9.71 31.92 -33.70
N ALA A 207 -8.94 31.46 -32.69
CA ALA A 207 -7.48 31.35 -32.77
C ALA A 207 -6.90 29.92 -32.83
N ASN A 208 -7.69 28.83 -32.73
CA ASN A 208 -7.12 27.47 -32.85
C ASN A 208 -8.11 26.38 -33.30
N SER A 209 -8.02 26.02 -34.59
CA SER A 209 -8.15 24.63 -35.07
C SER A 209 -6.74 24.03 -35.11
N GLN A 210 -6.19 23.70 -33.93
CA GLN A 210 -5.09 22.74 -33.74
C GLN A 210 -4.76 22.63 -32.23
N ASN A 211 -4.96 21.42 -31.71
CA ASN A 211 -4.46 20.85 -30.44
C ASN A 211 -4.29 21.79 -29.23
N SER A 212 -5.33 21.90 -28.41
CA SER A 212 -5.21 22.36 -27.02
C SER A 212 -5.36 21.18 -26.04
N THR A 213 -4.24 20.58 -25.64
CA THR A 213 -4.19 19.70 -24.47
C THR A 213 -4.41 20.53 -23.21
N ALA A 214 -5.54 20.29 -22.53
CA ALA A 214 -5.86 20.91 -21.26
C ALA A 214 -4.72 20.69 -20.23
N PRO A 215 -4.36 21.69 -19.42
CA PRO A 215 -3.38 21.50 -18.37
C PRO A 215 -3.95 20.52 -17.34
N SER A 216 -3.25 19.40 -17.17
CA SER A 216 -3.58 18.38 -16.20
C SER A 216 -3.57 18.97 -14.78
N PRO A 217 -4.51 18.57 -13.89
CA PRO A 217 -4.36 18.83 -12.45
C PRO A 217 -3.01 18.27 -11.97
N SER A 218 -2.51 18.82 -10.85
CA SER A 218 -1.30 18.36 -10.13
C SER A 218 -0.94 16.90 -10.41
N PRO A 219 0.33 16.58 -10.77
CA PRO A 219 0.67 15.30 -11.36
C PRO A 219 0.30 14.19 -10.39
N LYS A 220 -0.85 13.56 -10.61
CA LYS A 220 -1.15 12.27 -10.00
C LYS A 220 -0.06 11.35 -10.53
N LYS A 221 0.79 10.84 -9.63
CA LYS A 221 1.81 9.86 -9.97
C LYS A 221 1.13 8.75 -10.77
N SER A 222 1.44 8.70 -12.06
CA SER A 222 0.85 7.70 -12.94
C SER A 222 1.53 6.36 -12.67
N LEU A 223 0.75 5.30 -12.71
CA LEU A 223 1.32 3.96 -12.61
C LEU A 223 2.19 3.70 -13.85
N PRO A 224 3.41 3.15 -13.67
CA PRO A 224 4.24 2.78 -14.80
C PRO A 224 3.55 1.66 -15.59
N LYS A 225 3.73 1.69 -16.91
CA LYS A 225 3.26 0.61 -17.79
C LYS A 225 4.20 -0.59 -17.67
N LEU A 226 3.64 -1.79 -17.80
CA LEU A 226 4.43 -3.02 -17.90
C LEU A 226 5.34 -2.95 -19.14
N SER A 227 6.54 -3.53 -19.03
CA SER A 227 7.40 -3.77 -20.18
C SER A 227 6.82 -4.93 -20.99
N GLY A 228 6.51 -4.72 -22.28
CA GLY A 228 5.83 -5.73 -23.10
C GLY A 228 4.32 -5.77 -22.90
N ASN A 229 3.69 -6.91 -23.21
CA ASN A 229 2.25 -7.09 -23.01
C ASN A 229 1.95 -7.65 -21.61
N GLN A 230 0.67 -7.69 -21.24
CA GLN A 230 0.23 -8.41 -20.06
C GLN A 230 0.32 -9.92 -20.30
N ASN A 231 0.78 -10.67 -19.31
CA ASN A 231 0.70 -12.12 -19.34
C ASN A 231 -0.79 -12.54 -19.28
N PRO A 232 -1.29 -13.37 -20.22
CA PRO A 232 -2.70 -13.77 -20.26
C PRO A 232 -3.12 -14.59 -19.03
N ASP A 233 -2.23 -15.43 -18.51
CA ASP A 233 -2.47 -16.28 -17.34
C ASP A 233 -2.21 -15.56 -16.02
N TYR A 234 -1.36 -14.53 -16.03
CA TYR A 234 -1.02 -13.72 -14.85
C TYR A 234 -1.10 -12.23 -15.18
N PRO A 235 -2.30 -11.63 -15.32
CA PRO A 235 -2.47 -10.29 -15.89
C PRO A 235 -1.82 -9.14 -15.11
N ALA A 236 -1.41 -9.38 -13.86
CA ALA A 236 -0.63 -8.45 -13.05
C ALA A 236 0.84 -8.32 -13.52
N PHE A 237 1.33 -9.28 -14.31
CA PHE A 237 2.71 -9.37 -14.79
C PHE A 237 2.84 -9.14 -16.30
N SER A 238 4.06 -8.79 -16.70
CA SER A 238 4.52 -8.80 -18.08
C SER A 238 4.52 -10.22 -18.67
N ASP A 239 4.26 -10.32 -19.98
CA ASP A 239 4.44 -11.53 -20.79
C ASP A 239 5.88 -12.09 -20.78
N ALA A 240 6.84 -11.33 -20.26
CA ALA A 240 8.21 -11.78 -20.05
C ALA A 240 8.38 -12.74 -18.86
N VAL A 241 7.40 -12.84 -17.97
CA VAL A 241 7.46 -13.70 -16.77
C VAL A 241 6.43 -14.82 -16.88
N ASP A 242 6.81 -16.05 -16.53
CA ASP A 242 5.91 -17.19 -16.34
C ASP A 242 6.04 -17.74 -14.92
N PHE A 243 5.16 -18.65 -14.53
CA PHE A 243 5.21 -19.31 -13.24
C PHE A 243 5.17 -20.82 -13.41
N LYS A 244 6.02 -21.51 -12.65
CA LYS A 244 6.13 -22.96 -12.63
C LYS A 244 5.85 -23.48 -11.22
N ASP A 245 5.47 -24.74 -11.13
CA ASP A 245 5.40 -25.48 -9.88
C ASP A 245 6.39 -26.64 -9.94
N SER A 246 7.31 -26.69 -8.99
CA SER A 246 8.30 -27.77 -8.90
C SER A 246 7.77 -29.01 -8.17
N GLY A 247 6.63 -28.93 -7.49
CA GLY A 247 6.10 -29.98 -6.61
C GLY A 247 7.04 -30.39 -5.48
N SER A 248 8.11 -29.61 -5.26
CA SER A 248 9.21 -29.88 -4.33
C SER A 248 9.22 -28.87 -3.18
N SER A 249 10.29 -28.83 -2.38
CA SER A 249 10.48 -27.86 -1.31
C SER A 249 10.49 -26.39 -1.77
N VAL A 250 10.63 -26.11 -3.07
CA VAL A 250 10.61 -24.74 -3.64
C VAL A 250 9.18 -24.29 -3.98
N GLY A 251 8.24 -25.22 -4.15
CA GLY A 251 6.86 -24.94 -4.52
C GLY A 251 6.72 -24.24 -5.87
N ARG A 252 5.80 -23.26 -5.93
CA ARG A 252 5.56 -22.38 -7.08
C ARG A 252 6.57 -21.25 -7.12
N TYR A 253 7.03 -20.89 -8.31
CA TYR A 253 8.05 -19.86 -8.51
C TYR A 253 7.93 -19.20 -9.89
N ALA A 254 8.39 -17.96 -9.99
CA ALA A 254 8.41 -17.22 -11.25
C ALA A 254 9.71 -17.44 -12.03
N VAL A 255 9.62 -17.47 -13.36
CA VAL A 255 10.76 -17.61 -14.27
C VAL A 255 10.65 -16.64 -15.44
N ALA A 256 11.80 -16.20 -15.97
CA ALA A 256 11.82 -15.37 -17.16
C ALA A 256 11.59 -16.22 -18.43
N LYS A 257 10.69 -15.81 -19.32
CA LYS A 257 10.45 -16.43 -20.65
C LYS A 257 11.44 -15.95 -21.70
N ARG A 258 11.97 -14.75 -21.50
CA ARG A 258 12.94 -14.06 -22.37
C ARG A 258 13.92 -13.28 -21.51
N GLU A 259 14.95 -12.74 -22.13
CA GLU A 259 15.85 -11.82 -21.43
C GLU A 259 15.07 -10.59 -20.94
N ILE A 260 15.27 -10.27 -19.66
CA ILE A 260 14.69 -9.12 -18.97
C ILE A 260 15.85 -8.22 -18.56
N LEU A 261 15.75 -6.92 -18.83
CA LEU A 261 16.83 -5.97 -18.58
C LEU A 261 16.57 -5.14 -17.30
N PRO A 262 17.64 -4.64 -16.64
CA PRO A 262 17.48 -3.73 -15.51
C PRO A 262 16.54 -2.57 -15.84
N GLY A 263 15.56 -2.34 -14.97
CA GLY A 263 14.56 -1.28 -15.10
C GLY A 263 13.24 -1.68 -15.73
N ASP A 264 13.16 -2.85 -16.37
CA ASP A 264 11.90 -3.38 -16.90
C ASP A 264 10.83 -3.48 -15.82
N VAL A 265 9.61 -3.05 -16.15
CA VAL A 265 8.47 -3.13 -15.24
C VAL A 265 7.79 -4.48 -15.42
N LEU A 266 8.00 -5.37 -14.46
CA LEU A 266 7.55 -6.75 -14.54
C LEU A 266 6.16 -6.96 -13.97
N ALA A 267 5.77 -6.20 -12.94
CA ALA A 267 4.43 -6.30 -12.37
C ALA A 267 3.89 -4.95 -11.88
N ALA A 268 2.57 -4.83 -11.92
CA ALA A 268 1.80 -3.77 -11.29
C ALA A 268 0.51 -4.36 -10.73
N GLU A 269 0.51 -4.70 -9.45
CA GLU A 269 -0.59 -5.41 -8.79
C GLU A 269 -1.26 -4.53 -7.74
N LYS A 270 -2.59 -4.42 -7.79
CA LYS A 270 -3.39 -3.86 -6.70
C LYS A 270 -3.58 -4.94 -5.63
N PRO A 271 -3.61 -4.57 -4.34
CA PRO A 271 -3.78 -5.54 -3.29
C PRO A 271 -5.18 -6.17 -3.39
N HIS A 272 -5.28 -7.46 -3.08
CA HIS A 272 -6.55 -8.11 -2.80
C HIS A 272 -7.25 -7.40 -1.63
N SER A 273 -6.50 -7.17 -0.55
CA SER A 273 -6.91 -6.43 0.62
C SER A 273 -5.75 -5.60 1.12
N ALA A 274 -6.04 -4.39 1.61
CA ALA A 274 -5.07 -3.54 2.28
C ALA A 274 -5.71 -2.83 3.48
N VAL A 275 -4.94 -2.71 4.56
CA VAL A 275 -5.37 -2.08 5.82
C VAL A 275 -4.33 -1.08 6.29
N LEU A 276 -4.80 0.07 6.76
CA LEU A 276 -3.97 1.14 7.27
C LEU A 276 -3.74 0.92 8.77
N LEU A 277 -2.51 1.17 9.26
CA LEU A 277 -2.23 1.02 10.68
C LEU A 277 -2.99 2.09 11.51
N PRO A 278 -3.29 1.78 12.79
CA PRO A 278 -4.13 2.64 13.64
C PRO A 278 -3.57 4.07 13.79
N GLU A 279 -2.25 4.26 13.78
CA GLU A 279 -1.60 5.55 13.98
C GLU A 279 -1.79 6.49 12.78
N PHE A 280 -2.08 5.91 11.61
CA PHE A 280 -2.24 6.66 10.37
C PHE A 280 -3.71 6.90 9.97
N ARG A 281 -4.67 6.33 10.70
CA ARG A 281 -6.11 6.32 10.36
C ARG A 281 -6.77 7.70 10.16
N LEU A 282 -6.22 8.75 10.76
CA LEU A 282 -6.68 10.14 10.60
C LEU A 282 -5.75 11.02 9.75
N SER A 283 -4.55 10.53 9.41
CA SER A 283 -3.57 11.27 8.60
C SER A 283 -3.51 10.79 7.15
N HIS A 284 -4.01 9.58 6.87
CA HIS A 284 -4.07 8.99 5.54
C HIS A 284 -5.49 8.54 5.19
N CYS A 285 -5.77 8.50 3.89
CA CYS A 285 -7.05 8.04 3.37
C CYS A 285 -7.23 6.56 3.67
N HIS A 286 -8.33 6.19 4.31
CA HIS A 286 -8.65 4.81 4.65
C HIS A 286 -8.65 3.86 3.43
N LEU A 287 -9.05 4.37 2.26
CA LEU A 287 -9.14 3.57 1.04
C LEU A 287 -7.84 3.51 0.21
N CYS A 288 -7.20 4.66 -0.02
CA CYS A 288 -6.07 4.75 -0.98
C CYS A 288 -4.72 5.05 -0.35
N PHE A 289 -4.68 5.24 0.96
CA PHE A 289 -3.50 5.54 1.79
C PHE A 289 -2.80 6.85 1.42
N ALA A 290 -3.37 7.67 0.54
CA ALA A 290 -2.85 8.99 0.28
C ALA A 290 -2.98 9.87 1.54
N ARG A 291 -1.93 10.60 1.88
CA ARG A 291 -1.95 11.55 2.99
C ARG A 291 -3.05 12.60 2.81
N VAL A 292 -3.74 12.90 3.89
CA VAL A 292 -4.93 13.75 3.90
C VAL A 292 -4.54 15.16 4.32
N VAL A 293 -4.88 16.13 3.48
CA VAL A 293 -4.70 17.56 3.77
C VAL A 293 -5.97 18.17 4.36
N ALA A 294 -7.13 17.80 3.79
CA ALA A 294 -8.45 18.18 4.26
C ALA A 294 -9.30 16.91 4.39
N PRO A 295 -9.51 16.37 5.61
CA PRO A 295 -10.19 15.10 5.81
C PRO A 295 -11.65 15.19 5.41
N VAL A 296 -12.07 14.22 4.62
CA VAL A 296 -13.49 13.96 4.36
C VAL A 296 -13.92 12.88 5.35
N PRO A 297 -14.89 13.15 6.24
CA PRO A 297 -15.37 12.16 7.19
C PRO A 297 -16.07 11.00 6.49
N ALA A 298 -16.25 9.88 7.20
CA ALA A 298 -17.10 8.80 6.73
C ALA A 298 -18.56 9.24 6.55
N SER A 299 -19.27 8.59 5.61
CA SER A 299 -20.67 8.91 5.33
C SER A 299 -21.61 8.49 6.46
N CYS A 300 -21.20 7.59 7.36
CA CYS A 300 -22.05 7.19 8.47
C CYS A 300 -22.16 8.29 9.54
N ASN A 301 -23.21 8.23 10.35
CA ASN A 301 -23.53 9.25 11.35
C ASN A 301 -22.85 9.03 12.71
N THR A 302 -21.98 8.02 12.83
CA THR A 302 -21.36 7.66 14.11
C THR A 302 -19.84 7.70 14.05
N CYS A 303 -19.21 7.17 13.00
CA CYS A 303 -17.76 7.03 12.93
C CYS A 303 -17.01 8.38 12.83
N THR A 304 -16.02 8.53 13.70
CA THR A 304 -15.00 9.60 13.67
C THR A 304 -13.58 9.04 13.57
N ILE A 305 -13.43 7.72 13.35
CA ILE A 305 -12.15 7.02 13.52
C ILE A 305 -11.36 6.81 12.22
N ILE A 306 -11.95 7.09 11.07
CA ILE A 306 -11.30 7.02 9.76
C ILE A 306 -11.60 8.29 8.95
N VAL A 307 -10.75 8.59 7.97
CA VAL A 307 -10.95 9.71 7.04
C VAL A 307 -10.61 9.32 5.61
N TYR A 308 -11.09 10.12 4.66
CA TYR A 308 -10.80 9.98 3.25
C TYR A 308 -10.14 11.25 2.69
N CYS A 309 -9.33 11.10 1.65
CA CYS A 309 -8.70 12.24 0.97
C CYS A 309 -9.67 13.01 0.05
N SER A 310 -10.84 12.43 -0.27
CA SER A 310 -11.82 13.04 -1.17
C SER A 310 -13.20 12.39 -1.03
N PRO A 311 -14.29 13.10 -1.41
CA PRO A 311 -15.62 12.50 -1.49
C PRO A 311 -15.66 11.28 -2.43
N LYS A 312 -14.82 11.26 -3.47
CA LYS A 312 -14.70 10.11 -4.38
C LYS A 312 -14.22 8.85 -3.68
N CYS A 313 -13.19 8.95 -2.82
CA CYS A 313 -12.72 7.80 -2.05
C CYS A 313 -13.73 7.36 -1.00
N ARG A 314 -14.33 8.31 -0.26
CA ARG A 314 -15.41 8.01 0.68
C ARG A 314 -16.54 7.24 0.01
N ASN A 315 -17.08 7.78 -1.09
CA ASN A 315 -18.23 7.22 -1.79
C ASN A 315 -17.96 5.83 -2.37
N ARG A 316 -16.70 5.54 -2.77
CA ARG A 316 -16.29 4.20 -3.21
C ARG A 316 -16.26 3.18 -2.06
N ASP A 317 -15.99 3.64 -0.84
CA ASP A 317 -15.81 2.76 0.32
C ASP A 317 -17.09 2.56 1.14
N VAL A 318 -18.15 3.37 0.93
CA VAL A 318 -19.38 3.37 1.76
C VAL A 318 -19.93 1.99 2.06
N LYS A 319 -19.97 1.08 1.07
CA LYS A 319 -20.50 -0.28 1.27
C LYS A 319 -19.61 -1.15 2.14
N ALA A 320 -18.29 -1.14 1.89
CA ALA A 320 -17.33 -1.88 2.69
C ALA A 320 -17.25 -1.30 4.11
N HIS A 321 -17.17 0.03 4.22
CA HIS A 321 -17.19 0.73 5.48
C HIS A 321 -18.44 0.44 6.31
N ALA A 322 -19.63 0.30 5.71
CA ALA A 322 -20.84 -0.04 6.46
C ALA A 322 -20.71 -1.38 7.22
N LEU A 323 -20.01 -2.35 6.64
CA LEU A 323 -19.72 -3.64 7.26
C LEU A 323 -18.56 -3.55 8.27
N GLU A 324 -17.54 -2.76 7.95
CA GLU A 324 -16.33 -2.62 8.78
C GLU A 324 -16.49 -1.67 9.97
N CYS A 325 -17.36 -0.66 9.87
CA CYS A 325 -17.56 0.39 10.87
C CYS A 325 -17.73 -0.14 12.30
N PRO A 326 -18.59 -1.14 12.59
CA PRO A 326 -18.73 -1.68 13.95
C PRO A 326 -17.50 -2.46 14.43
N LEU A 327 -16.59 -2.84 13.52
CA LEU A 327 -15.43 -3.70 13.80
C LEU A 327 -14.17 -2.88 14.09
N LEU A 328 -13.98 -1.79 13.33
CA LEU A 328 -12.73 -1.02 13.29
C LEU A 328 -12.27 -0.52 14.66
N LEU A 329 -13.19 -0.01 15.49
CA LEU A 329 -12.83 0.51 16.81
C LEU A 329 -12.27 -0.59 17.72
N ALA A 330 -12.94 -1.74 17.76
CA ALA A 330 -12.49 -2.87 18.57
C ALA A 330 -11.13 -3.38 18.09
N LEU A 331 -10.91 -3.47 16.78
CA LEU A 331 -9.61 -3.86 16.22
C LEU A 331 -8.51 -2.86 16.61
N TYR A 332 -8.77 -1.55 16.58
CA TYR A 332 -7.80 -0.53 16.94
C TYR A 332 -7.46 -0.51 18.43
N VAL A 333 -8.46 -0.62 19.30
CA VAL A 333 -8.28 -0.53 20.77
C VAL A 333 -7.68 -1.81 21.34
N SER A 334 -7.96 -2.97 20.75
CA SER A 334 -7.42 -4.27 21.18
C SER A 334 -5.95 -4.49 20.81
N SER A 335 -5.32 -3.56 20.09
CA SER A 335 -3.98 -3.76 19.50
C SER A 335 -3.88 -5.04 18.66
N ALA A 336 -4.96 -5.39 17.95
CA ALA A 336 -4.95 -6.52 17.02
C ALA A 336 -3.86 -6.31 15.95
N SER A 337 -3.15 -7.38 15.61
CA SER A 337 -2.07 -7.31 14.63
C SER A 337 -2.60 -6.96 13.23
N VAL A 338 -1.76 -6.38 12.38
CA VAL A 338 -2.12 -6.06 10.97
C VAL A 338 -2.62 -7.30 10.21
N THR A 339 -2.17 -8.51 10.57
CA THR A 339 -2.64 -9.76 9.99
C THR A 339 -4.09 -10.07 10.39
N CYS A 340 -4.52 -9.73 11.60
CA CYS A 340 -5.94 -9.84 12.00
C CYS A 340 -6.84 -8.92 11.17
N PHE A 341 -6.40 -7.66 10.96
CA PHE A 341 -7.12 -6.70 10.12
C PHE A 341 -7.23 -7.19 8.67
N LEU A 342 -6.13 -7.68 8.10
CA LEU A 342 -6.13 -8.23 6.73
C LEU A 342 -7.00 -9.49 6.63
N ALA A 343 -6.91 -10.41 7.59
CA ALA A 343 -7.67 -11.66 7.57
C ALA A 343 -9.18 -11.40 7.52
N LEU A 344 -9.64 -10.44 8.32
CA LEU A 344 -11.03 -10.03 8.35
C LEU A 344 -11.41 -9.27 7.08
N LYS A 345 -10.60 -8.30 6.64
CA LYS A 345 -10.90 -7.49 5.44
C LYS A 345 -10.98 -8.35 4.17
N SER A 346 -10.15 -9.39 4.04
CA SER A 346 -10.19 -10.33 2.91
C SER A 346 -11.52 -11.11 2.81
N VAL A 347 -12.26 -11.24 3.92
CA VAL A 347 -13.59 -11.84 3.93
C VAL A 347 -14.69 -10.77 3.79
N VAL A 348 -14.64 -9.73 4.62
CA VAL A 348 -15.72 -8.73 4.76
C VAL A 348 -15.99 -7.97 3.46
N GLN A 349 -14.98 -7.79 2.62
CA GLN A 349 -15.13 -7.11 1.34
C GLN A 349 -15.90 -7.93 0.29
N ILE A 350 -16.19 -9.22 0.56
CA ILE A 350 -16.89 -10.14 -0.33
C ILE A 350 -18.26 -10.47 0.30
N PRO A 351 -19.39 -10.21 -0.39
CA PRO A 351 -20.71 -10.60 0.11
C PRO A 351 -20.79 -12.10 0.43
N LEU A 352 -21.43 -12.44 1.55
CA LEU A 352 -21.51 -13.82 2.05
C LEU A 352 -22.02 -14.81 0.98
N ASN A 353 -23.05 -14.44 0.21
CA ASN A 353 -23.61 -15.28 -0.83
C ASN A 353 -22.61 -15.59 -1.97
N GLU A 354 -21.77 -14.62 -2.35
CA GLU A 354 -20.72 -14.84 -3.34
C GLU A 354 -19.60 -15.71 -2.77
N LEU A 355 -19.24 -15.52 -1.51
CA LEU A 355 -18.23 -16.33 -0.83
C LEU A 355 -18.68 -17.80 -0.70
N LEU A 356 -19.94 -18.04 -0.37
CA LEU A 356 -20.52 -19.40 -0.28
C LEU A 356 -20.51 -20.12 -1.63
N LYS A 357 -20.75 -19.42 -2.75
CA LYS A 357 -20.65 -20.01 -4.11
C LYS A 357 -19.25 -20.49 -4.44
N MET A 358 -18.21 -19.91 -3.81
CA MET A 358 -16.82 -20.28 -4.08
C MET A 358 -16.37 -21.53 -3.31
N LYS A 359 -17.12 -21.97 -2.29
CA LYS A 359 -16.74 -23.02 -1.32
C LYS A 359 -16.12 -24.26 -1.97
N ASP A 360 -16.75 -24.80 -3.00
CA ASP A 360 -16.30 -26.05 -3.66
C ASP A 360 -15.12 -25.85 -4.62
N SER A 361 -14.79 -24.59 -4.94
CA SER A 361 -13.73 -24.20 -5.88
C SER A 361 -12.53 -23.52 -5.21
N LEU A 362 -12.50 -23.41 -3.87
CA LEU A 362 -11.42 -22.74 -3.13
C LEU A 362 -10.04 -23.37 -3.35
N ASN A 363 -10.00 -24.66 -3.65
CA ASN A 363 -8.77 -25.42 -3.92
C ASN A 363 -8.55 -25.71 -5.41
N ALA A 364 -9.38 -25.15 -6.29
CA ALA A 364 -9.24 -25.36 -7.73
C ALA A 364 -8.05 -24.55 -8.28
N GLU A 365 -7.42 -25.05 -9.35
CA GLU A 365 -6.46 -24.27 -10.10
C GLU A 365 -7.19 -23.14 -10.84
N ILE A 366 -6.77 -21.89 -10.60
CA ILE A 366 -7.41 -20.70 -11.16
C ILE A 366 -6.54 -20.12 -12.27
N LYS A 367 -7.11 -20.06 -13.48
CA LYS A 367 -6.55 -19.36 -14.64
C LYS A 367 -7.66 -18.55 -15.33
N PRO A 368 -7.42 -17.28 -15.70
CA PRO A 368 -6.25 -16.47 -15.35
C PRO A 368 -6.15 -16.21 -13.84
N TYR A 369 -4.94 -16.20 -13.31
CA TYR A 369 -4.62 -15.92 -11.91
C TYR A 369 -4.70 -14.42 -11.67
N LYS A 370 -5.79 -13.98 -11.03
CA LYS A 370 -6.05 -12.57 -10.76
C LYS A 370 -5.96 -12.27 -9.27
N GLY A 371 -5.21 -11.24 -8.91
CA GLY A 371 -5.05 -10.82 -7.51
C GLY A 371 -6.34 -10.36 -6.82
N ASP A 372 -7.38 -9.99 -7.55
CA ASP A 372 -8.69 -9.65 -6.99
C ASP A 372 -9.62 -10.86 -6.77
N ASP A 373 -9.26 -12.05 -7.27
CA ASP A 373 -9.98 -13.30 -7.01
C ASP A 373 -9.56 -13.88 -5.66
N TYR A 374 -10.52 -14.09 -4.76
CA TYR A 374 -10.25 -14.64 -3.42
C TYR A 374 -9.67 -16.06 -3.47
N ARG A 375 -9.97 -16.85 -4.51
CA ARG A 375 -9.44 -18.22 -4.64
C ARG A 375 -7.93 -18.20 -4.88
N CYS A 376 -7.41 -17.20 -5.58
CA CYS A 376 -5.98 -16.98 -5.73
C CYS A 376 -5.32 -16.67 -4.37
N LEU A 377 -5.94 -15.80 -3.55
CA LEU A 377 -5.48 -15.54 -2.18
C LEU A 377 -5.53 -16.79 -1.31
N HIS A 378 -6.65 -17.52 -1.34
CA HIS A 378 -6.85 -18.75 -0.58
C HIS A 378 -5.81 -19.82 -0.95
N GLY A 379 -5.41 -19.90 -2.22
CA GLY A 379 -4.40 -20.83 -2.70
C GLY A 379 -2.95 -20.47 -2.32
N LEU A 380 -2.69 -19.43 -1.54
CA LEU A 380 -1.34 -19.10 -1.06
C LEU A 380 -0.90 -20.02 0.09
N VAL A 381 0.42 -20.11 0.30
CA VAL A 381 1.00 -21.05 1.27
C VAL A 381 0.61 -20.70 2.71
N THR A 382 0.18 -21.70 3.48
CA THR A 382 -0.20 -21.58 4.90
C THR A 382 0.76 -22.32 5.84
N HIS A 383 1.58 -23.21 5.28
CA HIS A 383 2.31 -24.27 6.01
C HIS A 383 1.43 -25.01 7.04
N GLY A 384 0.14 -25.22 6.70
CA GLY A 384 -0.84 -25.83 7.60
C GLY A 384 -0.39 -27.19 8.17
N ASP A 385 0.31 -27.99 7.38
CA ASP A 385 0.75 -29.35 7.74
C ASP A 385 1.99 -29.36 8.65
N GLU A 386 2.73 -28.25 8.73
CA GLU A 386 3.93 -28.11 9.57
C GLU A 386 3.62 -27.44 10.93
N ARG A 387 2.38 -26.96 11.12
CA ARG A 387 1.96 -26.24 12.32
C ARG A 387 1.74 -27.19 13.50
N THR A 388 2.19 -26.77 14.67
CA THR A 388 1.90 -27.47 15.93
C THR A 388 0.45 -27.25 16.36
N ALA A 389 -0.07 -28.15 17.20
CA ALA A 389 -1.40 -27.99 17.79
C ALA A 389 -1.53 -26.69 18.62
N ASP A 390 -0.47 -26.28 19.34
CA ASP A 390 -0.47 -25.03 20.10
C ASP A 390 -0.51 -23.77 19.21
N ASP A 391 0.22 -23.76 18.08
CA ASP A 391 0.14 -22.65 17.11
C ASP A 391 -1.27 -22.58 16.48
N LEU A 392 -1.84 -23.72 16.09
CA LEU A 392 -3.20 -23.79 15.56
C LEU A 392 -4.24 -23.36 16.60
N PHE A 393 -4.06 -23.72 17.87
CA PHE A 393 -4.93 -23.31 18.98
C PHE A 393 -4.94 -21.79 19.14
N HIS A 394 -3.76 -21.19 19.19
CA HIS A 394 -3.61 -19.74 19.28
C HIS A 394 -4.29 -19.04 18.09
N ARG A 395 -4.03 -19.47 16.86
CA ARG A 395 -4.65 -18.84 15.68
C ARG A 395 -6.17 -19.05 15.63
N ALA A 396 -6.65 -20.23 16.01
CA ALA A 396 -8.08 -20.52 16.09
C ALA A 396 -8.77 -19.64 17.13
N TYR A 397 -8.10 -19.33 18.25
CA TYR A 397 -8.58 -18.36 19.22
C TYR A 397 -8.70 -16.95 18.63
N MET A 398 -7.67 -16.46 17.94
CA MET A 398 -7.72 -15.15 17.28
C MET A 398 -8.82 -15.10 16.21
N ALA A 399 -8.94 -16.15 15.40
CA ALA A 399 -10.00 -16.28 14.41
C ALA A 399 -11.41 -16.32 15.04
N GLY A 400 -11.56 -17.00 16.18
CA GLY A 400 -12.80 -17.03 16.95
C GLY A 400 -13.22 -15.65 17.45
N TRP A 401 -12.28 -14.88 18.00
CA TRP A 401 -12.55 -13.49 18.40
C TRP A 401 -12.94 -12.61 17.20
N LEU A 402 -12.24 -12.73 16.07
CA LEU A 402 -12.59 -12.00 14.84
C LEU A 402 -13.96 -12.40 14.27
N LEU A 403 -14.33 -13.68 14.34
CA LEU A 403 -15.66 -14.15 13.92
C LEU A 403 -16.75 -13.56 14.83
N ARG A 404 -16.54 -13.55 16.15
CA ARG A 404 -17.46 -12.91 17.10
C ARG A 404 -17.62 -11.42 16.80
N LEU A 405 -16.52 -10.74 16.49
CA LEU A 405 -16.55 -9.34 16.08
C LEU A 405 -17.34 -9.17 14.79
N LEU A 406 -17.11 -10.00 13.76
CA LEU A 406 -17.83 -9.94 12.49
C LEU A 406 -19.34 -10.11 12.66
N LYS A 407 -19.79 -10.98 13.57
CA LYS A 407 -21.20 -11.19 13.92
C LYS A 407 -21.89 -9.94 14.46
N ARG A 408 -21.14 -8.92 14.87
CA ARG A 408 -21.69 -7.59 15.24
C ARG A 408 -22.06 -6.72 14.05
N SER A 409 -21.51 -6.99 12.87
CA SER A 409 -21.90 -6.29 11.65
C SER A 409 -23.17 -6.88 11.04
N SER A 410 -23.65 -6.27 9.97
CA SER A 410 -24.72 -6.81 9.13
C SER A 410 -24.22 -7.83 8.08
N TYR A 411 -23.00 -8.36 8.22
CA TYR A 411 -22.42 -9.32 7.27
C TYR A 411 -23.22 -10.63 7.21
N PHE A 412 -23.60 -11.16 8.37
CA PHE A 412 -24.46 -12.33 8.46
C PHE A 412 -25.94 -11.91 8.51
N PRO A 413 -26.81 -12.47 7.64
CA PRO A 413 -28.25 -12.35 7.76
C PRO A 413 -28.74 -12.82 9.15
N LYS A 414 -29.88 -12.30 9.62
CA LYS A 414 -30.41 -12.63 10.96
C LYS A 414 -30.70 -14.12 11.15
N GLU A 415 -31.03 -14.79 10.06
CA GLU A 415 -31.35 -16.23 10.01
C GLU A 415 -30.10 -17.09 10.16
N VAL A 416 -28.92 -16.53 9.83
CA VAL A 416 -27.61 -17.20 9.87
C VAL A 416 -26.84 -16.83 11.15
N ASN A 417 -27.00 -15.59 11.62
CA ASN A 417 -26.26 -15.02 12.74
C ASN A 417 -26.74 -15.58 14.08
N THR A 418 -26.07 -16.62 14.58
CA THR A 418 -26.43 -17.28 15.84
C THR A 418 -26.04 -16.41 17.04
N PRO A 419 -26.67 -16.56 18.22
CA PRO A 419 -26.26 -15.82 19.43
C PRO A 419 -24.78 -16.01 19.78
N ASP A 420 -24.09 -14.95 20.22
CA ASP A 420 -22.72 -15.05 20.75
C ASP A 420 -22.73 -15.60 22.20
N SER A 421 -23.03 -16.88 22.34
CA SER A 421 -23.04 -17.62 23.61
C SER A 421 -22.25 -18.92 23.49
N ALA A 422 -21.66 -19.39 24.60
CA ALA A 422 -20.98 -20.69 24.67
C ALA A 422 -21.96 -21.86 24.49
N ASP A 423 -23.23 -21.66 24.84
CA ASP A 423 -24.29 -22.67 24.71
C ASP A 423 -24.88 -22.73 23.29
N SER A 424 -24.57 -21.74 22.45
CA SER A 424 -25.07 -21.68 21.07
C SER A 424 -24.10 -22.36 20.11
N GLN A 425 -24.63 -23.21 19.24
CA GLN A 425 -23.87 -23.76 18.13
C GLN A 425 -23.86 -22.76 16.97
N LEU A 426 -22.71 -22.65 16.30
CA LEU A 426 -22.57 -21.83 15.10
C LEU A 426 -23.33 -22.44 13.92
N SER A 427 -23.84 -21.61 13.03
CA SER A 427 -24.41 -22.06 11.76
C SER A 427 -23.32 -22.60 10.81
N PRO A 428 -23.67 -23.43 9.81
CA PRO A 428 -22.70 -23.92 8.81
C PRO A 428 -21.95 -22.80 8.08
N GLU A 429 -22.61 -21.68 7.82
CA GLU A 429 -22.04 -20.48 7.18
C GLU A 429 -21.05 -19.77 8.11
N GLU A 430 -21.36 -19.66 9.41
CA GLU A 430 -20.45 -19.09 10.40
C GLU A 430 -19.20 -19.97 10.59
N ILE A 431 -19.36 -21.30 10.60
CA ILE A 431 -18.24 -22.25 10.66
C ILE A 431 -17.36 -22.11 9.42
N PHE A 432 -17.97 -21.99 8.23
CA PHE A 432 -17.24 -21.78 6.98
C PHE A 432 -16.45 -20.47 7.00
N VAL A 433 -17.09 -19.36 7.35
CA VAL A 433 -16.43 -18.05 7.44
C VAL A 433 -15.35 -18.02 8.52
N GLY A 434 -15.59 -18.61 9.70
CA GLY A 434 -14.57 -18.77 10.74
C GLY A 434 -13.36 -19.57 10.25
N GLY A 435 -13.61 -20.62 9.47
CA GLY A 435 -12.56 -21.39 8.80
C GLY A 435 -11.74 -20.57 7.82
N LEU A 436 -12.37 -19.69 7.04
CA LEU A 436 -11.68 -18.77 6.12
C LEU A 436 -10.85 -17.72 6.87
N ILE A 437 -11.36 -17.18 7.98
CA ILE A 437 -10.59 -16.24 8.82
C ILE A 437 -9.33 -16.94 9.37
N LEU A 438 -9.46 -18.15 9.90
CA LEU A 438 -8.31 -18.93 10.38
C LEU A 438 -7.34 -19.28 9.25
N HIS A 439 -7.84 -19.65 8.07
CA HIS A 439 -7.01 -19.88 6.88
C HIS A 439 -6.22 -18.63 6.50
N ASN A 440 -6.88 -17.47 6.47
CA ASN A 440 -6.26 -16.19 6.16
C ASN A 440 -5.18 -15.83 7.21
N ILE A 441 -5.42 -16.03 8.51
CA ILE A 441 -4.38 -15.79 9.54
C ILE A 441 -3.13 -16.65 9.31
N GLN A 442 -3.30 -17.90 8.86
CA GLN A 442 -2.19 -18.81 8.58
C GLN A 442 -1.38 -18.38 7.35
N LEU A 443 -2.04 -17.97 6.25
CA LEU A 443 -1.31 -17.53 5.05
C LEU A 443 -0.68 -16.14 5.20
N LEU A 444 -1.30 -15.23 5.97
CA LEU A 444 -0.85 -13.84 6.04
C LEU A 444 0.52 -13.68 6.72
N GLN A 445 0.92 -14.62 7.57
CA GLN A 445 2.28 -14.67 8.13
C GLN A 445 3.35 -14.70 7.04
N PHE A 446 3.07 -15.35 5.92
CA PHE A 446 4.06 -15.62 4.87
C PHE A 446 3.87 -14.74 3.63
N ASN A 447 2.64 -14.29 3.37
CA ASN A 447 2.28 -13.68 2.09
C ASN A 447 1.90 -12.19 2.18
N ALA A 448 1.79 -11.63 3.39
CA ALA A 448 1.47 -10.21 3.57
C ALA A 448 2.70 -9.32 3.32
N HIS A 449 2.44 -8.11 2.84
CA HIS A 449 3.47 -7.15 2.48
C HIS A 449 3.26 -5.83 3.22
N GLU A 450 4.37 -5.25 3.68
CA GLU A 450 4.38 -3.91 4.25
C GLU A 450 4.26 -2.84 3.16
N ILE A 451 3.25 -1.98 3.28
CA ILE A 451 3.09 -0.78 2.47
C ILE A 451 3.71 0.37 3.25
N SER A 452 4.73 0.99 2.67
CA SER A 452 5.50 2.05 3.30
C SER A 452 5.46 3.35 2.52
N GLU A 453 5.71 4.47 3.20
CA GLU A 453 5.95 5.77 2.60
C GLU A 453 7.34 6.32 2.97
N LEU A 454 7.94 7.09 2.07
CA LEU A 454 9.18 7.80 2.30
C LEU A 454 8.89 9.21 2.84
N VAL A 455 9.24 9.45 4.09
CA VAL A 455 8.96 10.72 4.80
C VAL A 455 10.23 11.55 4.88
N ARG A 456 10.14 12.83 4.48
CA ARG A 456 11.29 13.74 4.32
C ARG A 456 11.06 15.09 5.00
N PRO A 457 12.09 15.77 5.51
CA PRO A 457 11.91 17.13 6.03
C PRO A 457 11.38 18.08 4.95
N LYS A 458 10.45 18.97 5.31
CA LYS A 458 9.95 19.97 4.36
C LYS A 458 11.09 20.83 3.80
N GLY A 459 11.16 20.94 2.47
CA GLY A 459 12.20 21.69 1.76
C GLY A 459 13.51 20.94 1.55
N ALA A 460 13.65 19.70 2.06
CA ALA A 460 14.82 18.88 1.80
C ALA A 460 14.85 18.38 0.35
N ILE A 461 15.99 18.61 -0.32
CA ILE A 461 16.26 18.13 -1.69
C ILE A 461 16.93 16.74 -1.65
N THR A 462 17.75 16.48 -0.62
CA THR A 462 18.48 15.24 -0.38
C THR A 462 17.67 14.18 0.38
N LEU A 463 18.10 12.91 0.31
CA LEU A 463 17.46 11.78 0.99
C LEU A 463 18.16 11.38 2.30
N ASP A 464 19.18 12.10 2.74
CA ASP A 464 19.99 11.85 3.94
C ASP A 464 19.17 11.71 5.24
N LYS A 465 18.11 12.52 5.37
CA LYS A 465 17.19 12.48 6.54
C LYS A 465 15.85 11.83 6.22
N ALA A 466 15.73 11.18 5.06
CA ALA A 466 14.51 10.49 4.68
C ALA A 466 14.34 9.21 5.50
N LYS A 467 13.11 8.91 5.90
CA LYS A 467 12.77 7.68 6.63
C LYS A 467 11.69 6.93 5.88
N SER A 468 11.86 5.62 5.71
CA SER A 468 10.77 4.76 5.25
C SER A 468 9.92 4.38 6.45
N ILE A 469 8.64 4.71 6.40
CA ILE A 469 7.67 4.47 7.47
C ILE A 469 6.65 3.45 6.97
N PHE A 470 6.49 2.35 7.70
CA PHE A 470 5.44 1.36 7.48
C PHE A 470 4.09 1.97 7.87
N ILE A 471 3.17 2.10 6.92
CA ILE A 471 1.87 2.78 7.12
C ILE A 471 0.68 1.84 7.08
N GLY A 472 0.82 0.64 6.52
CA GLY A 472 -0.28 -0.31 6.39
C GLY A 472 0.15 -1.61 5.73
N GLY A 473 -0.60 -2.68 5.92
CA GLY A 473 -0.35 -3.99 5.30
C GLY A 473 -1.20 -4.21 4.06
N GLY A 474 -0.73 -5.03 3.12
CA GLY A 474 -1.52 -5.48 1.97
C GLY A 474 -1.15 -6.88 1.51
N VAL A 475 -2.03 -7.51 0.74
CA VAL A 475 -1.78 -8.85 0.16
C VAL A 475 -1.89 -8.77 -1.35
N TYR A 476 -0.90 -9.32 -2.04
CA TYR A 476 -0.73 -9.22 -3.49
C TYR A 476 -0.57 -10.65 -4.02
N PRO A 477 -1.68 -11.36 -4.28
CA PRO A 477 -1.62 -12.81 -4.49
C PRO A 477 -0.70 -13.26 -5.61
N THR A 478 -0.48 -12.43 -6.64
CA THR A 478 0.36 -12.80 -7.78
C THR A 478 1.83 -12.52 -7.50
N VAL A 479 2.16 -11.36 -6.91
CA VAL A 479 3.53 -11.04 -6.49
C VAL A 479 4.01 -11.94 -5.35
N ALA A 480 3.11 -12.41 -4.48
CA ALA A 480 3.45 -13.37 -3.42
C ALA A 480 3.99 -14.72 -3.94
N LEU A 481 3.87 -15.00 -5.25
CA LEU A 481 4.47 -16.18 -5.90
C LEU A 481 5.96 -15.98 -6.24
N LEU A 482 6.52 -14.78 -6.04
CA LEU A 482 7.95 -14.54 -6.20
C LEU A 482 8.70 -15.07 -4.98
N ASN A 483 9.59 -16.03 -5.21
CA ASN A 483 10.41 -16.64 -4.15
C ASN A 483 11.59 -15.76 -3.73
N HIS A 484 12.17 -16.11 -2.58
CA HIS A 484 13.24 -15.35 -1.95
C HIS A 484 14.63 -15.57 -2.57
N SER A 485 15.39 -14.50 -2.74
CA SER A 485 16.85 -14.53 -2.85
C SER A 485 17.52 -13.45 -1.98
N CYS A 486 18.66 -13.81 -1.37
CA CYS A 486 19.52 -12.83 -0.70
C CYS A 486 20.25 -11.91 -1.70
N ASN A 487 20.31 -12.29 -2.99
CA ASN A 487 20.68 -11.43 -4.13
C ASN A 487 19.48 -11.36 -5.10
N PRO A 488 18.46 -10.54 -4.81
CA PRO A 488 17.19 -10.57 -5.55
C PRO A 488 17.38 -10.14 -7.00
N SER A 489 16.53 -10.66 -7.89
CA SER A 489 16.50 -10.22 -9.28
C SER A 489 15.58 -9.02 -9.51
N VAL A 490 14.65 -8.78 -8.59
CA VAL A 490 13.69 -7.66 -8.65
C VAL A 490 13.70 -6.76 -7.42
N ILE A 491 13.14 -5.57 -7.58
CA ILE A 491 12.85 -4.62 -6.50
C ILE A 491 11.39 -4.17 -6.58
N ARG A 492 10.74 -4.06 -5.42
CA ARG A 492 9.37 -3.52 -5.29
C ARG A 492 9.34 -2.10 -4.71
N TYR A 493 8.34 -1.33 -5.10
CA TYR A 493 7.96 -0.07 -4.49
C TYR A 493 6.45 0.17 -4.66
N PHE A 494 5.89 1.13 -3.94
CA PHE A 494 4.45 1.40 -3.96
C PHE A 494 4.11 2.72 -4.63
N VAL A 495 2.99 2.72 -5.37
CA VAL A 495 2.30 3.93 -5.84
C VAL A 495 0.87 3.85 -5.33
N GLY A 496 0.56 4.66 -4.31
CA GLY A 496 -0.62 4.45 -3.48
C GLY A 496 -0.53 3.08 -2.80
N THR A 497 -1.53 2.24 -2.99
CA THR A 497 -1.52 0.85 -2.53
C THR A 497 -1.09 -0.13 -3.61
N THR A 498 -0.82 0.29 -4.84
CA THR A 498 -0.41 -0.64 -5.92
C THR A 498 1.08 -0.95 -5.78
N MET A 499 1.42 -2.23 -5.76
CA MET A 499 2.81 -2.68 -5.77
C MET A 499 3.32 -2.73 -7.20
N VAL A 500 4.48 -2.13 -7.42
CA VAL A 500 5.19 -2.17 -8.70
C VAL A 500 6.48 -2.95 -8.51
N VAL A 501 6.74 -3.92 -9.38
CA VAL A 501 7.94 -4.75 -9.38
C VAL A 501 8.77 -4.43 -10.63
N ARG A 502 10.06 -4.14 -10.44
CA ARG A 502 11.01 -3.88 -11.52
C ARG A 502 12.20 -4.82 -11.47
N ALA A 503 12.74 -5.17 -12.63
CA ALA A 503 14.01 -5.87 -12.71
C ALA A 503 15.14 -5.00 -12.14
N LEU A 504 15.89 -5.55 -11.20
CA LEU A 504 17.06 -4.92 -10.57
C LEU A 504 18.38 -5.36 -11.23
N ARG A 505 18.33 -6.44 -12.01
CA ARG A 505 19.42 -7.01 -12.78
C ARG A 505 18.90 -7.65 -14.05
N THR A 506 19.81 -8.02 -14.94
CA THR A 506 19.51 -8.84 -16.10
C THR A 506 19.07 -10.23 -15.63
N ILE A 507 17.94 -10.72 -16.16
CA ILE A 507 17.38 -12.04 -15.85
C ILE A 507 17.32 -12.82 -17.16
N ARG A 508 18.02 -13.96 -17.21
CA ARG A 508 18.13 -14.77 -18.42
C ARG A 508 16.90 -15.66 -18.61
N PRO A 509 16.57 -16.07 -19.85
CA PRO A 509 15.50 -17.05 -20.08
C PRO A 509 15.67 -18.30 -19.21
N GLY A 510 14.61 -18.71 -18.53
CA GLY A 510 14.60 -19.85 -17.60
C GLY A 510 15.10 -19.55 -16.20
N GLU A 511 15.74 -18.41 -15.97
CA GLU A 511 16.19 -17.99 -14.64
C GLU A 511 15.01 -17.56 -13.76
N GLU A 512 15.11 -17.83 -12.46
CA GLU A 512 14.10 -17.47 -11.47
C GLU A 512 13.99 -15.96 -11.27
N VAL A 513 12.76 -15.45 -11.28
CA VAL A 513 12.45 -14.07 -10.90
C VAL A 513 12.23 -14.05 -9.39
N SER A 514 13.25 -13.63 -8.64
CA SER A 514 13.31 -13.70 -7.19
C SER A 514 13.29 -12.33 -6.53
N GLU A 515 12.56 -12.24 -5.43
CA GLU A 515 12.41 -11.05 -4.61
C GLU A 515 13.20 -11.19 -3.29
N ASN A 516 13.33 -10.09 -2.53
CA ASN A 516 13.89 -10.11 -1.19
C ASN A 516 12.80 -10.02 -0.10
N TYR A 517 12.90 -10.91 0.89
CA TYR A 517 11.98 -11.02 2.03
C TYR A 517 12.52 -10.32 3.30
N GLY A 518 13.52 -9.46 3.15
CA GLY A 518 14.16 -8.72 4.25
C GLY A 518 15.65 -9.05 4.40
N PRO A 519 16.04 -10.31 4.67
CA PRO A 519 17.46 -10.68 4.78
C PRO A 519 18.21 -10.54 3.45
N ILE A 520 19.23 -9.69 3.40
CA ILE A 520 20.05 -9.42 2.20
C ILE A 520 21.54 -9.59 2.50
N PHE A 521 22.31 -10.14 1.56
CA PHE A 521 23.70 -10.51 1.85
C PHE A 521 24.64 -9.32 2.05
N THR A 522 24.29 -8.16 1.49
CA THR A 522 25.13 -6.96 1.53
C THR A 522 25.32 -6.41 2.94
N THR A 523 24.33 -6.60 3.83
CA THR A 523 24.32 -6.01 5.18
C THR A 523 24.10 -7.03 6.31
N MET A 524 23.74 -8.27 6.00
CA MET A 524 23.41 -9.28 7.01
C MET A 524 24.22 -10.56 6.81
N PRO A 525 24.94 -11.08 7.84
CA PRO A 525 25.74 -12.30 7.75
C PRO A 525 24.92 -13.55 7.41
N LEU A 526 25.55 -14.53 6.74
CA LEU A 526 24.91 -15.76 6.25
C LEU A 526 24.07 -16.50 7.31
N SER A 527 24.65 -16.72 8.50
CA SER A 527 24.00 -17.42 9.60
C SER A 527 22.74 -16.70 10.07
N GLU A 528 22.78 -15.36 10.17
CA GLU A 528 21.64 -14.56 10.57
C GLU A 528 20.56 -14.54 9.47
N ARG A 529 20.94 -14.43 8.19
CA ARG A 529 19.97 -14.49 7.08
C ARG A 529 19.19 -15.79 7.10
N LYS A 530 19.89 -16.93 7.16
CA LYS A 530 19.26 -18.25 7.23
C LYS A 530 18.41 -18.42 8.50
N ARG A 531 18.87 -17.91 9.64
CA ARG A 531 18.09 -17.95 10.90
C ARG A 531 16.77 -17.18 10.77
N LYS A 532 16.80 -15.94 10.25
CA LYS A 532 15.57 -15.13 10.09
C LYS A 532 14.58 -15.76 9.12
N LEU A 533 15.06 -16.27 7.98
CA LEU A 533 14.22 -16.95 7.00
C LEU A 533 13.60 -18.23 7.57
N ARG A 534 14.37 -19.05 8.30
CA ARG A 534 13.83 -20.24 8.98
C ARG A 534 12.78 -19.90 10.03
N LEU A 535 12.96 -18.82 10.79
CA LEU A 535 12.00 -18.46 11.85
C LEU A 535 10.70 -17.87 11.27
N GLN A 536 10.80 -17.03 10.23
CA GLN A 536 9.66 -16.30 9.70
C GLN A 536 8.93 -17.03 8.57
N TYR A 537 9.68 -17.71 7.69
CA TYR A 537 9.19 -18.31 6.44
C TYR A 537 9.43 -19.82 6.33
N TRP A 538 10.06 -20.44 7.34
CA TRP A 538 10.20 -21.90 7.47
C TRP A 538 10.96 -22.60 6.34
N PHE A 539 11.93 -21.91 5.74
CA PHE A 539 12.82 -22.53 4.75
C PHE A 539 14.29 -22.11 4.94
N ASP A 540 15.20 -22.90 4.37
CA ASP A 540 16.63 -22.60 4.28
C ASP A 540 16.98 -22.08 2.89
N CYS A 541 17.46 -20.83 2.81
CA CYS A 541 17.83 -20.23 1.53
C CYS A 541 19.09 -20.87 0.92
N SER A 542 18.97 -21.26 -0.35
CA SER A 542 20.04 -21.83 -1.18
C SER A 542 20.46 -20.93 -2.36
N CYS A 543 20.06 -19.65 -2.36
CA CYS A 543 20.40 -18.72 -3.44
C CYS A 543 21.93 -18.58 -3.63
N GLU A 544 22.37 -18.07 -4.78
CA GLU A 544 23.80 -17.98 -5.12
C GLU A 544 24.68 -17.32 -4.04
N ALA A 545 24.19 -16.27 -3.38
CA ALA A 545 24.92 -15.59 -2.31
C ALA A 545 25.08 -16.46 -1.06
N CYS A 546 24.09 -17.30 -0.76
CA CYS A 546 24.12 -18.23 0.37
C CYS A 546 24.94 -19.49 0.03
N ALA A 547 24.78 -20.05 -1.17
CA ALA A 547 25.51 -21.22 -1.64
C ALA A 547 27.02 -20.95 -1.75
N ASN A 548 27.39 -19.77 -2.27
CA ASN A 548 28.79 -19.37 -2.44
C ASN A 548 29.35 -18.56 -1.27
N GLN A 549 28.61 -18.45 -0.16
CA GLN A 549 29.04 -17.76 1.06
C GLN A 549 29.60 -16.34 0.80
N TRP A 550 28.89 -15.55 0.00
CA TRP A 550 29.36 -14.21 -0.36
C TRP A 550 29.60 -13.33 0.88
N PRO A 551 30.68 -12.54 0.89
CA PRO A 551 30.97 -11.62 1.99
C PRO A 551 29.94 -10.49 2.04
N LEU A 552 29.91 -9.77 3.16
CA LEU A 552 29.20 -8.49 3.26
C LEU A 552 29.80 -7.48 2.26
N ILE A 553 29.07 -6.40 1.98
CA ILE A 553 29.48 -5.42 0.97
C ILE A 553 30.87 -4.82 1.25
N GLU A 554 31.23 -4.66 2.53
CA GLU A 554 32.53 -4.16 2.98
C GLU A 554 33.69 -5.13 2.71
N GLY A 555 33.39 -6.43 2.59
CA GLY A 555 34.37 -7.47 2.30
C GLY A 555 34.55 -7.77 0.81
N ILE A 556 33.84 -7.07 -0.08
CA ILE A 556 34.02 -7.21 -1.53
C ILE A 556 35.12 -6.25 -1.99
N ASP A 557 36.26 -6.77 -2.45
CA ASP A 557 37.38 -5.96 -2.95
C ASP A 557 36.99 -5.28 -4.29
N PRO A 558 36.89 -3.93 -4.36
CA PRO A 558 36.53 -3.24 -5.58
C PRO A 558 37.62 -3.31 -6.67
N ARG A 559 38.85 -3.71 -6.33
CA ARG A 559 39.95 -3.84 -7.29
C ARG A 559 39.92 -5.15 -8.07
N ILE A 560 38.97 -6.04 -7.80
CA ILE A 560 38.86 -7.33 -8.48
C ILE A 560 37.62 -7.33 -9.37
N LEU A 561 37.84 -7.27 -10.69
CA LEU A 561 36.81 -7.50 -11.69
C LEU A 561 36.63 -9.01 -11.91
N ARG A 562 35.39 -9.45 -12.16
CA ARG A 562 35.03 -10.86 -12.24
C ARG A 562 34.46 -11.18 -13.61
N PHE A 563 35.29 -11.49 -14.59
CA PHE A 563 34.83 -11.77 -15.96
C PHE A 563 34.26 -13.18 -16.09
N ARG A 564 33.17 -13.33 -16.86
CA ARG A 564 32.67 -14.65 -17.25
C ARG A 564 33.52 -15.21 -18.40
N CYS A 565 33.79 -16.51 -18.39
CA CYS A 565 34.51 -17.13 -19.49
C CYS A 565 33.72 -17.11 -20.81
N ASP A 566 34.35 -16.64 -21.90
CA ASP A 566 33.78 -16.61 -23.26
C ASP A 566 33.41 -17.99 -23.85
N SER A 567 33.76 -19.08 -23.17
CA SER A 567 33.31 -20.43 -23.55
C SER A 567 31.86 -20.72 -23.11
N GLY A 568 31.16 -19.72 -22.55
CA GLY A 568 29.75 -19.79 -22.19
C GLY A 568 29.45 -20.72 -21.02
N GLU A 569 28.20 -21.17 -20.95
CA GLU A 569 27.70 -22.07 -19.89
C GLU A 569 28.46 -23.41 -19.84
N ALA A 570 29.00 -23.88 -20.96
CA ALA A 570 29.83 -25.08 -21.02
C ALA A 570 31.06 -24.99 -20.10
N CYS A 571 31.62 -23.79 -19.91
CA CYS A 571 32.70 -23.57 -18.95
C CYS A 571 32.17 -23.06 -17.62
N GLY A 572 31.35 -22.00 -17.62
CA GLY A 572 30.79 -21.39 -16.42
C GLY A 572 31.82 -20.83 -15.41
N ASN A 573 33.10 -20.74 -15.78
CA ASN A 573 34.16 -20.25 -14.89
C ASN A 573 34.14 -18.72 -14.80
N ILE A 574 34.46 -18.19 -13.62
CA ILE A 574 34.61 -16.76 -13.36
C ILE A 574 36.09 -16.46 -13.14
N LEU A 575 36.58 -15.41 -13.80
CA LEU A 575 37.99 -15.03 -13.80
C LEU A 575 38.16 -13.74 -12.99
N PRO A 576 38.76 -13.81 -11.79
CA PRO A 576 39.12 -12.61 -11.04
C PRO A 576 40.33 -11.96 -11.71
N VAL A 577 40.21 -10.68 -12.03
CA VAL A 577 41.25 -9.86 -12.66
C VAL A 577 41.42 -8.59 -11.85
N SER A 578 42.66 -8.28 -11.46
CA SER A 578 42.97 -7.02 -10.77
C SER A 578 42.78 -5.83 -11.72
N THR A 579 42.17 -4.75 -11.25
CA THR A 579 42.07 -3.47 -11.97
C THR A 579 43.44 -2.83 -12.23
N GLU A 580 44.48 -3.27 -11.51
CA GLU A 580 45.87 -2.83 -11.69
C GLU A 580 46.61 -3.67 -12.75
N SER A 581 45.99 -4.73 -13.28
CA SER A 581 46.61 -5.58 -14.29
C SER A 581 46.64 -4.88 -15.66
N ASN A 582 47.81 -4.92 -16.31
CA ASN A 582 47.98 -4.52 -17.71
C ASN A 582 47.75 -5.69 -18.70
N GLU A 583 47.38 -6.88 -18.20
CA GLU A 583 47.13 -8.05 -19.03
C GLU A 583 45.68 -8.08 -19.55
N PHE A 584 45.52 -7.95 -20.86
CA PHE A 584 44.22 -8.07 -21.53
C PHE A 584 43.89 -9.50 -21.96
N MET A 585 44.90 -10.36 -22.03
CA MET A 585 44.77 -11.76 -22.42
C MET A 585 44.82 -12.64 -21.18
N VAL A 586 43.66 -13.10 -20.72
CA VAL A 586 43.54 -13.90 -19.50
C VAL A 586 43.24 -15.34 -19.87
N THR A 587 44.00 -16.28 -19.31
CA THR A 587 43.78 -17.71 -19.56
C THR A 587 42.79 -18.28 -18.54
N CYS A 588 41.74 -18.94 -19.03
CA CYS A 588 40.77 -19.57 -18.15
C CYS A 588 41.37 -20.76 -17.39
N SER A 589 41.32 -20.73 -16.06
CA SER A 589 41.86 -21.83 -15.23
C SER A 589 41.18 -23.18 -15.48
N LYS A 590 39.89 -23.17 -15.85
CA LYS A 590 39.07 -24.35 -16.13
C LYS A 590 39.24 -24.90 -17.56
N CYS A 591 38.85 -24.13 -18.58
CA CYS A 591 38.86 -24.60 -19.97
C CYS A 591 40.17 -24.33 -20.73
N LYS A 592 41.16 -23.68 -20.10
CA LYS A 592 42.47 -23.31 -20.67
C LYS A 592 42.44 -22.38 -21.89
N LYS A 593 41.27 -21.94 -22.34
CA LYS A 593 41.12 -20.96 -23.42
C LYS A 593 41.58 -19.58 -22.95
N SER A 594 42.40 -18.91 -23.75
CA SER A 594 42.75 -17.50 -23.56
C SER A 594 41.63 -16.60 -24.09
N MET A 595 41.27 -15.57 -23.33
CA MET A 595 40.23 -14.60 -23.70
C MET A 595 40.75 -13.18 -23.64
N ASN A 596 40.15 -12.32 -24.46
CA ASN A 596 40.48 -10.90 -24.53
C ASN A 596 39.45 -10.09 -23.73
N ILE A 597 39.82 -9.64 -22.53
CA ILE A 597 38.93 -8.86 -21.65
C ILE A 597 38.84 -7.37 -22.04
N LEU A 598 39.64 -6.89 -23.00
CA LEU A 598 39.68 -5.48 -23.40
C LEU A 598 38.31 -4.97 -23.87
N LYS A 599 37.52 -5.83 -24.54
CA LYS A 599 36.17 -5.47 -24.96
C LYS A 599 35.27 -5.15 -23.76
N GLY A 600 35.33 -5.98 -22.72
CA GLY A 600 34.54 -5.78 -21.50
C GLY A 600 35.02 -4.57 -20.71
N LEU A 601 36.35 -4.38 -20.58
CA LEU A 601 36.92 -3.19 -19.96
C LEU A 601 36.49 -1.89 -20.65
N LYS A 602 36.51 -1.87 -21.99
CA LYS A 602 36.01 -0.72 -22.78
C LYS A 602 34.52 -0.48 -22.57
N ALA A 603 33.72 -1.54 -22.47
CA ALA A 603 32.27 -1.42 -22.26
C ALA A 603 31.94 -0.79 -20.90
N ILE A 604 32.76 -1.03 -19.87
CA ILE A 604 32.53 -0.52 -18.51
C ILE A 604 33.36 0.73 -18.18
N GLN A 605 34.19 1.25 -19.09
CA GLN A 605 35.12 2.35 -18.80
C GLN A 605 34.41 3.63 -18.30
N ASP A 606 33.17 3.84 -18.74
CA ASP A 606 32.40 5.05 -18.43
C ASP A 606 31.51 4.90 -17.18
N THR A 607 31.45 3.72 -16.56
CA THR A 607 30.52 3.46 -15.43
C THR A 607 30.77 4.39 -14.25
N ASP A 608 32.02 4.75 -13.97
CA ASP A 608 32.38 5.69 -12.91
C ASP A 608 31.85 7.10 -13.17
N SER A 609 31.92 7.56 -14.43
CA SER A 609 31.41 8.86 -14.84
C SER A 609 29.89 8.91 -14.76
N ILE A 610 29.23 7.83 -15.22
CA ILE A 610 27.77 7.68 -15.11
C ILE A 610 27.37 7.63 -13.63
N PHE A 611 28.09 6.90 -12.77
CA PHE A 611 27.80 6.78 -11.34
C PHE A 611 27.87 8.12 -10.63
N LYS A 612 28.93 8.91 -10.89
CA LYS A 612 29.07 10.27 -10.34
C LYS A 612 27.95 11.20 -10.80
N THR A 613 27.49 11.04 -12.04
CA THR A 613 26.38 11.83 -12.58
C THR A 613 25.04 11.42 -11.98
N ALA A 614 24.75 10.13 -11.93
CA ALA A 614 23.54 9.59 -11.30
C ALA A 614 23.46 9.94 -9.81
N SER A 615 24.59 9.88 -9.08
CA SER A 615 24.64 10.25 -7.66
C SER A 615 24.38 11.74 -7.43
N ARG A 616 24.94 12.62 -8.26
CA ARG A 616 24.61 14.07 -8.23
C ARG A 616 23.14 14.33 -8.54
N GLN A 617 22.57 13.60 -9.50
CA GLN A 617 21.14 13.69 -9.84
C GLN A 617 20.25 13.21 -8.69
N LEU A 618 20.66 12.16 -7.97
CA LEU A 618 19.96 11.69 -6.78
C LEU A 618 19.96 12.76 -5.68
N GLU A 619 21.12 13.39 -5.44
CA GLU A 619 21.28 14.47 -4.46
C GLU A 619 20.52 15.74 -4.84
N SER A 620 20.41 16.06 -6.13
CA SER A 620 19.63 17.20 -6.66
C SER A 620 18.12 16.94 -6.72
N GLY A 621 17.67 15.74 -6.38
CA GLY A 621 16.26 15.36 -6.41
C GLY A 621 15.72 14.96 -7.79
N GLU A 622 16.59 14.82 -8.79
CA GLU A 622 16.28 14.37 -10.15
C GLU A 622 16.20 12.83 -10.24
N HIS A 623 15.37 12.24 -9.37
CA HIS A 623 15.30 10.78 -9.13
C HIS A 623 15.06 9.95 -10.39
N GLU A 624 14.25 10.43 -11.34
CA GLU A 624 14.01 9.70 -12.58
C GLU A 624 15.24 9.66 -13.50
N LYS A 625 16.06 10.72 -13.51
CA LYS A 625 17.31 10.75 -14.29
C LYS A 625 18.38 9.87 -13.63
N ALA A 626 18.52 9.99 -12.30
CA ALA A 626 19.41 9.15 -11.52
C ALA A 626 19.10 7.65 -11.71
N LEU A 627 17.82 7.29 -11.65
CA LEU A 627 17.33 5.93 -11.87
C LEU A 627 17.78 5.36 -13.22
N LYS A 628 17.68 6.14 -14.30
CA LYS A 628 18.13 5.72 -15.64
C LYS A 628 19.64 5.45 -15.66
N GLY A 629 20.45 6.35 -15.08
CA GLY A 629 21.89 6.17 -15.01
C GLY A 629 22.30 4.93 -14.21
N TYR A 630 21.64 4.66 -13.08
CA TYR A 630 21.92 3.44 -12.32
C TYR A 630 21.54 2.16 -13.08
N PHE A 631 20.39 2.12 -13.78
CA PHE A 631 20.02 0.96 -14.60
C PHE A 631 20.97 0.74 -15.78
N GLU A 632 21.47 1.80 -16.40
CA GLU A 632 22.49 1.72 -17.46
C GLU A 632 23.77 1.06 -16.94
N ILE A 633 24.27 1.48 -15.78
CA ILE A 633 25.45 0.85 -15.15
C ILE A 633 25.18 -0.62 -14.85
N LEU A 634 24.02 -0.95 -14.24
CA LEU A 634 23.67 -2.34 -13.91
C LEU A 634 23.66 -3.22 -15.15
N LYS A 635 23.11 -2.72 -16.26
CA LYS A 635 23.11 -3.42 -17.55
C LYS A 635 24.53 -3.67 -18.07
N LEU A 636 25.36 -2.63 -18.12
CA LEU A 636 26.76 -2.73 -18.59
C LEU A 636 27.57 -3.72 -17.74
N LEU A 637 27.39 -3.68 -16.41
CA LEU A 637 28.08 -4.59 -15.50
C LEU A 637 27.57 -6.03 -15.67
N ASP A 638 26.26 -6.27 -15.81
CA ASP A 638 25.71 -7.61 -16.01
C ASP A 638 26.19 -8.27 -17.30
N GLU A 639 26.27 -7.51 -18.39
CA GLU A 639 26.73 -7.99 -19.70
C GLU A 639 28.20 -8.47 -19.65
N ASN A 640 29.03 -7.86 -18.81
CA ASN A 640 30.49 -8.04 -18.85
C ASN A 640 31.06 -8.78 -17.62
N LEU A 641 30.45 -8.63 -16.44
CA LEU A 641 31.00 -9.10 -15.17
C LEU A 641 30.00 -9.94 -14.37
N ALA A 642 30.52 -10.84 -13.54
CA ALA A 642 29.76 -11.71 -12.65
C ALA A 642 29.79 -11.22 -11.19
N PRO A 643 28.69 -11.36 -10.44
CA PRO A 643 28.66 -11.01 -9.03
C PRO A 643 29.53 -11.96 -8.16
N PRO A 644 29.81 -11.58 -6.89
CA PRO A 644 29.46 -10.30 -6.24
C PRO A 644 30.41 -9.17 -6.67
N LEU A 645 29.86 -7.97 -6.86
CA LEU A 645 30.60 -6.76 -7.27
C LEU A 645 30.15 -5.58 -6.39
N ARG A 646 31.08 -4.88 -5.76
CA ARG A 646 30.75 -3.81 -4.80
C ARG A 646 29.93 -2.69 -5.44
N ASP A 647 30.43 -2.14 -6.55
CA ASP A 647 29.83 -0.97 -7.20
C ASP A 647 28.47 -1.30 -7.84
N TYR A 648 28.30 -2.56 -8.25
CA TYR A 648 27.01 -3.09 -8.69
C TYR A 648 25.95 -2.97 -7.59
N HIS A 649 26.25 -3.44 -6.37
CA HIS A 649 25.30 -3.37 -5.26
C HIS A 649 25.09 -1.94 -4.76
N LEU A 650 26.08 -1.05 -4.90
CA LEU A 650 25.88 0.38 -4.66
C LEU A 650 24.89 1.00 -5.66
N CYS A 651 24.97 0.64 -6.94
CA CYS A 651 23.99 1.06 -7.94
C CYS A 651 22.58 0.54 -7.60
N GLN A 652 22.45 -0.70 -7.15
CA GLN A 652 21.16 -1.24 -6.68
C GLN A 652 20.59 -0.45 -5.49
N GLN A 653 21.41 0.02 -4.56
CA GLN A 653 20.95 0.92 -3.49
C GLN A 653 20.52 2.29 -4.03
N GLY A 654 21.23 2.83 -5.01
CA GLY A 654 20.83 4.05 -5.73
C GLY A 654 19.46 3.90 -6.40
N VAL A 655 19.22 2.78 -7.10
CA VAL A 655 17.91 2.42 -7.67
C VAL A 655 16.84 2.40 -6.60
N ARG A 656 17.07 1.72 -5.47
CA ARG A 656 16.13 1.65 -4.35
C ARG A 656 15.73 3.03 -3.85
N LEU A 657 16.71 3.91 -3.61
CA LEU A 657 16.46 5.27 -3.13
C LEU A 657 15.65 6.10 -4.13
N CYS A 658 15.97 6.01 -5.41
CA CYS A 658 15.20 6.67 -6.48
C CYS A 658 13.74 6.18 -6.50
N LEU A 659 13.52 4.86 -6.47
CA LEU A 659 12.18 4.27 -6.53
C LEU A 659 11.33 4.60 -5.30
N LEU A 660 11.92 4.62 -4.10
CA LEU A 660 11.24 5.07 -2.89
C LEU A 660 10.78 6.53 -3.02
N ALA A 661 11.63 7.42 -3.56
CA ALA A 661 11.28 8.83 -3.76
C ALA A 661 10.21 9.03 -4.85
N ILE A 662 10.26 8.22 -5.92
CA ILE A 662 9.27 8.20 -7.01
C ILE A 662 7.92 7.63 -6.53
N GLY A 663 7.92 6.65 -5.63
CA GLY A 663 6.75 5.98 -5.07
C GLY A 663 5.94 6.79 -4.06
N ASN A 664 5.54 6.19 -2.95
CA ASN A 664 4.88 6.89 -1.86
C ASN A 664 5.88 7.79 -1.13
N THR A 665 5.71 9.12 -1.23
CA THR A 665 6.61 10.10 -0.61
C THR A 665 5.80 11.23 0.01
N SER A 666 6.16 11.63 1.23
CA SER A 666 5.52 12.71 1.97
C SER A 666 6.57 13.59 2.67
N PHE A 667 6.12 14.75 3.18
CA PHE A 667 6.96 15.69 3.92
C PHE A 667 6.41 15.91 5.33
N TYR A 668 7.28 16.02 6.34
CA TYR A 668 6.89 16.35 7.72
C TYR A 668 7.36 17.73 8.17
#